data_AF-A0A1S8SV05-F1
#
_entry.id   AF-A0A1S8SV05-F1
#
_cell.length_a   1.000
_cell.length_b   1.000
_cell.length_c   1.000
_cell.angle_alpha   90.00
_cell.angle_beta   90.00
_cell.angle_gamma   90.00
#
_symmetry.space_group_name_H-M   'P 1'
#
loop_
_entity.id
_entity.type
_entity.pdbx_description
1 polymer ?
#
loop_
_entity_poly.entity_id
_entity_poly.type
_entity_poly.pdbx_seq_one_letter_code
_entity_poly.pdbx_strand_id
1 'polypeptide(L)'
;MDKKLKISVVLTMLIAIFCSFIVNENVYAEASEDNNVHLILEASTSEKTIPKNFRKTSDLTSIKDNKNLNLNGLDKLNISGSQQFSEFNLPLLVKAIGTSMPITVIDLRQESHGFINGNAVSWANQKNNANEGLSREQVLANEASKLKSIKLNEPMSFYNKPNQTIVPTKVQDENELTKSNSLSYSRVTVRDGGIPSDEMVDYFVGLVKSAYENSWLHFHCKAGVGRTTEFMIMYDMIKNHKGVSADDIINRQLALAKFNDSNINSFKSKERMDFLNKFYEYSKSNGDSFNTKWSEWKKTSADKKTASFPGYSILNANSSYIRNSVTPKSLYVISLDLLTPSERTMVASLQGLVNNHCSFQIYTINSSQSDYKIWLEDLKDNYKISYKIISDPWQLVSIYKKYIDGYVLYSNKTSKDPSINNACSFAALNKAIVVDEVIEPKVRAMGISFKGDCRGTDESWAYEKFWNKGLNHSTVIELSPDKDAALRDYAIMTKSLLFYENSIDKTNLREKIFSSMGKNSICLGWGPDEFNNVSAASKHGVSVVAADWAYNLSTLSAFRSISVAKRSKLEIPKEDNVHYVTFIMSDGDNLQWNLGNNYTSDKWFGFPDRNKLPLGWSMTPALYYLAPTVLNLYYKNVISDNVNNNFIVSPSGNGYMYPSKFDRSKLGPYINKLNEYMRKVNQKYVAIIDDSAFENIELWNKFTEKPDIQGMFYLDYKRHDEYKGRILWSNNKPVVSCRDLLWESLENEDELVERIKSRVDAGQINVSSPDAYTFVYVHAWSKDVSNVKAVIDELEKNQNVRIVTPEVFMKLIKTNVTHE
;
A
#
# COMPACT_ATOMS: atom_id res chain seq x y z
N MET A 1 57.77 6.01 56.37
CA MET A 1 56.60 5.18 56.66
C MET A 1 55.36 6.00 56.32
N ASP A 2 54.43 5.57 55.49
CA ASP A 2 54.36 4.24 54.91
C ASP A 2 53.79 4.23 53.50
N LYS A 3 54.59 3.62 52.64
CA LYS A 3 54.33 3.14 51.28
C LYS A 3 53.15 2.15 51.19
N LYS A 4 52.25 2.09 52.19
CA LYS A 4 51.12 1.16 52.25
C LYS A 4 49.76 1.76 51.90
N LEU A 5 49.63 3.10 51.75
CA LEU A 5 48.32 3.71 51.43
C LEU A 5 48.15 4.20 49.98
N LYS A 6 49.20 4.12 49.13
CA LYS A 6 49.08 4.35 47.66
C LYS A 6 49.09 3.07 46.82
N ILE A 7 49.20 1.90 47.46
CA ILE A 7 49.07 0.58 46.80
C ILE A 7 47.64 0.01 46.98
N SER A 8 46.88 0.48 47.97
CA SER A 8 45.53 -0.05 48.25
C SER A 8 44.40 0.58 47.43
N VAL A 9 44.65 1.64 46.64
CA VAL A 9 43.63 2.21 45.73
C VAL A 9 43.83 1.73 44.29
N VAL A 10 45.04 1.27 43.95
CA VAL A 10 45.35 0.68 42.63
C VAL A 10 45.06 -0.83 42.61
N LEU A 11 45.08 -1.53 43.75
CA LEU A 11 44.78 -2.96 43.81
C LEU A 11 43.28 -3.30 43.88
N THR A 12 42.45 -2.44 44.47
CA THR A 12 40.97 -2.64 44.48
C THR A 12 40.33 -2.29 43.13
N MET A 13 40.99 -1.43 42.34
CA MET A 13 40.61 -1.13 40.95
C MET A 13 41.07 -2.18 39.92
N LEU A 14 41.94 -3.13 40.29
CA LEU A 14 42.35 -4.24 39.42
C LEU A 14 41.63 -5.57 39.71
N ILE A 15 41.03 -5.74 40.91
CA ILE A 15 40.27 -6.95 41.26
C ILE A 15 38.76 -6.80 41.00
N ALA A 16 38.22 -5.57 40.95
CA ALA A 16 36.87 -5.32 40.43
C ALA A 16 36.74 -5.49 38.90
N ILE A 17 37.87 -5.64 38.20
CA ILE A 17 37.94 -6.00 36.78
C ILE A 17 38.05 -7.53 36.59
N PHE A 18 38.22 -8.31 37.67
CA PHE A 18 38.39 -9.78 37.58
C PHE A 18 37.36 -10.64 38.34
N CYS A 19 36.38 -10.06 39.04
CA CYS A 19 35.34 -10.81 39.77
C CYS A 19 33.88 -10.52 39.36
N SER A 20 33.64 -10.00 38.16
CA SER A 20 32.30 -9.89 37.55
C SER A 20 32.09 -10.80 36.33
N PHE A 21 33.05 -11.70 36.04
CA PHE A 21 32.95 -12.74 35.01
C PHE A 21 32.82 -14.14 35.63
N ILE A 22 31.83 -14.38 36.50
CA ILE A 22 31.46 -15.74 36.91
C ILE A 22 29.93 -15.87 37.03
N VAL A 23 29.36 -16.55 36.03
CA VAL A 23 28.06 -17.24 35.95
C VAL A 23 26.80 -16.38 35.99
N ASN A 24 26.41 -15.94 34.79
CA ASN A 24 25.09 -16.30 34.25
C ASN A 24 25.22 -16.48 32.73
N GLU A 25 26.04 -17.45 32.31
CA GLU A 25 25.96 -17.99 30.95
C GLU A 25 24.69 -18.86 30.89
N ASN A 26 23.56 -18.22 30.59
CA ASN A 26 22.64 -18.86 29.68
C ASN A 26 23.43 -19.06 28.38
N VAL A 27 23.97 -20.25 28.21
CA VAL A 27 24.47 -20.76 26.94
C VAL A 27 23.27 -20.78 25.98
N TYR A 28 22.95 -19.62 25.42
CA TYR A 28 22.62 -19.56 24.01
C TYR A 28 23.89 -20.06 23.34
N ALA A 29 23.93 -21.37 23.11
CA ALA A 29 24.75 -21.88 22.05
C ALA A 29 24.29 -21.08 20.82
N GLU A 30 25.10 -20.13 20.39
CA GLU A 30 25.23 -19.85 18.98
C GLU A 30 25.50 -21.22 18.34
N ALA A 31 24.43 -21.90 17.93
CA ALA A 31 24.53 -22.92 16.93
C ALA A 31 25.10 -22.16 15.73
N SER A 32 26.41 -22.26 15.52
CA SER A 32 26.99 -22.04 14.22
C SER A 32 26.08 -22.77 13.24
N GLU A 33 25.45 -22.05 12.30
CA GLU A 33 24.60 -22.68 11.29
C GLU A 33 25.42 -23.78 10.62
N ASP A 34 25.14 -25.04 10.95
CA ASP A 34 25.80 -26.18 10.34
C ASP A 34 25.27 -26.30 8.91
N ASN A 35 25.97 -25.63 7.99
CA ASN A 35 25.67 -25.68 6.56
C ASN A 35 26.10 -27.01 5.91
N ASN A 36 26.57 -27.99 6.70
CA ASN A 36 26.91 -29.29 6.17
C ASN A 36 25.68 -30.02 5.63
N VAL A 37 25.88 -30.70 4.50
CA VAL A 37 24.85 -31.46 3.81
C VAL A 37 24.98 -32.92 4.21
N HIS A 38 23.92 -33.49 4.77
CA HIS A 38 23.92 -34.85 5.29
C HIS A 38 22.93 -35.74 4.55
N LEU A 39 23.27 -37.01 4.37
CA LEU A 39 22.34 -38.03 3.87
C LEU A 39 21.39 -38.48 4.99
N ILE A 40 20.10 -38.29 4.78
CA ILE A 40 19.03 -38.60 5.74
C ILE A 40 18.04 -39.61 5.18
N LEU A 41 17.45 -40.41 6.07
CA LEU A 41 16.34 -41.33 5.79
C LEU A 41 15.00 -40.60 5.95
N GLU A 42 14.16 -40.59 4.92
CA GLU A 42 12.86 -39.88 4.94
C GLU A 42 11.66 -40.80 5.12
N ALA A 43 11.57 -41.87 4.32
CA ALA A 43 10.52 -42.87 4.40
C ALA A 43 11.12 -44.27 4.31
N SER A 44 10.69 -45.18 5.18
CA SER A 44 11.34 -46.48 5.36
C SER A 44 10.42 -47.68 5.08
N THR A 45 11.02 -48.87 4.97
CA THR A 45 10.38 -50.20 4.79
C THR A 45 9.22 -50.52 5.75
N SER A 46 9.11 -49.84 6.89
CA SER A 46 8.06 -50.10 7.89
C SER A 46 6.73 -49.39 7.58
N GLU A 47 6.71 -48.41 6.67
CA GLU A 47 5.51 -47.63 6.36
C GLU A 47 4.59 -48.39 5.39
N LYS A 48 3.77 -49.31 5.91
CA LYS A 48 2.68 -49.98 5.17
C LYS A 48 1.43 -49.09 5.01
N THR A 49 1.58 -47.79 5.16
CA THR A 49 0.50 -46.80 5.06
C THR A 49 0.70 -45.94 3.83
N ILE A 50 -0.39 -45.39 3.30
CA ILE A 50 -0.31 -44.37 2.26
C ILE A 50 0.55 -43.19 2.72
N PRO A 51 1.31 -42.52 1.82
CA PRO A 51 2.06 -41.32 2.18
C PRO A 51 1.17 -40.27 2.85
N LYS A 52 1.70 -39.56 3.84
CA LYS A 52 0.93 -38.55 4.58
C LYS A 52 0.46 -37.43 3.66
N ASN A 53 -0.55 -36.70 4.11
CA ASN A 53 -1.16 -35.58 3.38
C ASN A 53 -1.68 -35.97 1.98
N PHE A 54 -1.92 -37.26 1.75
CA PHE A 54 -2.57 -37.73 0.53
C PHE A 54 -3.97 -37.13 0.41
N ARG A 55 -4.25 -36.54 -0.75
CA ARG A 55 -5.55 -35.97 -1.13
C ARG A 55 -5.71 -36.05 -2.65
N LYS A 56 -6.96 -36.15 -3.12
CA LYS A 56 -7.27 -36.22 -4.56
C LYS A 56 -8.53 -35.44 -4.87
N THR A 57 -8.61 -34.90 -6.08
CA THR A 57 -9.74 -34.07 -6.48
C THR A 57 -10.98 -34.88 -6.87
N SER A 58 -10.84 -36.18 -7.15
CA SER A 58 -11.99 -37.07 -7.38
C SER A 58 -12.73 -37.48 -6.10
N ASP A 59 -12.18 -37.16 -4.92
CA ASP A 59 -12.82 -37.38 -3.63
C ASP A 59 -12.93 -36.05 -2.87
N LEU A 60 -14.09 -35.41 -2.99
CA LEU A 60 -14.40 -34.14 -2.32
C LEU A 60 -15.24 -34.34 -1.05
N THR A 61 -15.35 -35.57 -0.54
CA THR A 61 -16.25 -35.90 0.59
C THR A 61 -16.02 -35.04 1.83
N SER A 62 -14.79 -34.58 2.06
CA SER A 62 -14.46 -33.73 3.20
C SER A 62 -14.78 -32.25 3.05
N ILE A 63 -15.07 -31.79 1.84
CA ILE A 63 -15.32 -30.35 1.57
C ILE A 63 -16.63 -30.09 0.83
N LYS A 64 -17.32 -31.14 0.34
CA LYS A 64 -18.55 -31.03 -0.44
C LYS A 64 -19.69 -30.27 0.25
N ASP A 65 -19.75 -30.33 1.58
CA ASP A 65 -20.83 -29.70 2.36
C ASP A 65 -20.48 -28.27 2.82
N ASN A 66 -19.28 -27.77 2.50
CA ASN A 66 -18.85 -26.43 2.86
C ASN A 66 -19.40 -25.39 1.86
N LYS A 67 -20.48 -24.72 2.22
CA LYS A 67 -21.17 -23.70 1.41
C LYS A 67 -20.33 -22.46 1.08
N ASN A 68 -19.22 -22.24 1.78
CA ASN A 68 -18.32 -21.11 1.56
C ASN A 68 -17.25 -21.40 0.49
N LEU A 69 -17.21 -22.61 -0.08
CA LEU A 69 -16.24 -23.00 -1.10
C LEU A 69 -16.90 -23.14 -2.46
N ASN A 70 -16.30 -22.51 -3.48
CA ASN A 70 -16.66 -22.76 -4.87
C ASN A 70 -15.97 -24.03 -5.40
N LEU A 71 -16.72 -25.12 -5.49
CA LEU A 71 -16.20 -26.43 -5.91
C LEU A 71 -16.30 -26.67 -7.43
N ASN A 72 -16.76 -25.69 -8.21
CA ASN A 72 -16.98 -25.86 -9.64
C ASN A 72 -15.69 -26.28 -10.36
N GLY A 73 -15.74 -27.40 -11.08
CA GLY A 73 -14.64 -27.94 -11.87
C GLY A 73 -13.48 -28.54 -11.06
N LEU A 74 -13.57 -28.58 -9.73
CA LEU A 74 -12.51 -29.17 -8.89
C LEU A 74 -12.44 -30.69 -9.08
N ASP A 75 -13.59 -31.36 -9.13
CA ASP A 75 -13.75 -32.81 -9.31
C ASP A 75 -13.18 -33.32 -10.65
N LYS A 76 -13.05 -32.44 -11.64
CA LYS A 76 -12.62 -32.75 -13.01
C LYS A 76 -11.12 -32.61 -13.25
N LEU A 77 -10.34 -32.24 -12.23
CA LEU A 77 -8.91 -31.96 -12.40
C LEU A 77 -8.05 -33.22 -12.61
N ASN A 78 -8.48 -34.40 -12.18
CA ASN A 78 -7.69 -35.65 -12.20
C ASN A 78 -6.30 -35.49 -11.56
N ILE A 79 -6.23 -34.83 -10.40
CA ILE A 79 -4.96 -34.64 -9.68
C ILE A 79 -5.04 -35.17 -8.25
N SER A 80 -3.86 -35.47 -7.71
CA SER A 80 -3.65 -35.81 -6.30
C SER A 80 -2.34 -35.21 -5.81
N GLY A 81 -2.18 -35.14 -4.48
CA GLY A 81 -0.87 -34.81 -3.93
C GLY A 81 -0.61 -35.44 -2.57
N SER A 82 0.67 -35.66 -2.25
CA SER A 82 1.09 -36.31 -1.00
C SER A 82 2.53 -35.98 -0.59
N GLN A 83 2.96 -36.54 0.55
CA GLN A 83 4.35 -36.62 0.97
C GLN A 83 5.19 -37.54 0.04
N GLN A 84 6.51 -37.38 0.06
CA GLN A 84 7.45 -38.37 -0.48
C GLN A 84 7.05 -39.81 -0.10
N PHE A 85 7.00 -40.68 -1.12
CA PHE A 85 6.76 -42.11 -0.98
C PHE A 85 8.06 -42.90 -0.96
N SER A 86 8.00 -44.14 -0.48
CA SER A 86 9.03 -45.18 -0.60
C SER A 86 8.65 -46.19 -1.68
N GLU A 87 9.56 -47.08 -2.08
CA GLU A 87 9.24 -48.20 -2.99
C GLU A 87 8.11 -49.07 -2.42
N PHE A 88 7.98 -49.15 -1.10
CA PHE A 88 7.04 -50.03 -0.41
C PHE A 88 5.61 -49.48 -0.36
N ASN A 89 5.43 -48.16 -0.26
CA ASN A 89 4.10 -47.55 -0.19
C ASN A 89 3.64 -46.94 -1.52
N LEU A 90 4.50 -46.90 -2.55
CA LEU A 90 4.11 -46.49 -3.90
C LEU A 90 2.93 -47.31 -4.47
N PRO A 91 2.86 -48.66 -4.33
CA PRO A 91 1.69 -49.41 -4.78
C PRO A 91 0.39 -49.03 -4.05
N LEU A 92 0.49 -48.67 -2.76
CA LEU A 92 -0.67 -48.20 -1.98
C LEU A 92 -1.14 -46.83 -2.46
N LEU A 93 -0.19 -45.94 -2.78
CA LEU A 93 -0.48 -44.64 -3.37
C LEU A 93 -1.20 -44.78 -4.71
N VAL A 94 -0.69 -45.62 -5.62
CA VAL A 94 -1.31 -45.90 -6.92
C VAL A 94 -2.72 -46.48 -6.75
N LYS A 95 -2.89 -47.44 -5.84
CA LYS A 95 -4.21 -48.00 -5.52
C LYS A 95 -5.17 -46.95 -4.96
N ALA A 96 -4.69 -46.03 -4.13
CA ALA A 96 -5.51 -44.98 -3.52
C ALA A 96 -5.92 -43.87 -4.49
N ILE A 97 -5.08 -43.57 -5.49
CA ILE A 97 -5.46 -42.76 -6.64
C ILE A 97 -6.68 -43.41 -7.32
N GLY A 98 -6.57 -44.71 -7.63
CA GLY A 98 -7.70 -45.52 -8.07
C GLY A 98 -8.27 -45.09 -9.42
N THR A 99 -7.39 -44.83 -10.39
CA THR A 99 -7.74 -44.42 -11.76
C THR A 99 -7.23 -45.43 -12.79
N SER A 100 -7.91 -45.54 -13.92
CA SER A 100 -7.43 -46.26 -15.11
C SER A 100 -6.60 -45.38 -16.05
N MET A 101 -6.49 -44.07 -15.77
CA MET A 101 -5.68 -43.13 -16.54
C MET A 101 -4.19 -43.36 -16.31
N PRO A 102 -3.32 -43.12 -17.31
CA PRO A 102 -1.88 -43.05 -17.09
C PRO A 102 -1.54 -42.02 -16.01
N ILE A 103 -0.76 -42.45 -15.01
CA ILE A 103 -0.34 -41.60 -13.89
C ILE A 103 1.05 -41.04 -14.17
N THR A 104 1.19 -39.72 -14.05
CA THR A 104 2.47 -39.02 -14.05
C THR A 104 2.78 -38.48 -12.66
N VAL A 105 3.91 -38.90 -12.10
CA VAL A 105 4.46 -38.35 -10.87
C VAL A 105 5.18 -37.04 -11.19
N ILE A 106 4.72 -35.96 -10.56
CA ILE A 106 5.31 -34.63 -10.60
C ILE A 106 6.07 -34.41 -9.28
N ASP A 107 7.36 -34.65 -9.33
CA ASP A 107 8.27 -34.43 -8.22
C ASP A 107 8.69 -32.96 -8.18
N LEU A 108 8.38 -32.28 -7.06
CA LEU A 108 8.60 -30.85 -6.87
C LEU A 108 9.90 -30.52 -6.10
N ARG A 109 10.78 -31.51 -5.87
CA ARG A 109 11.89 -31.39 -4.93
C ARG A 109 13.18 -30.88 -5.59
N GLN A 110 13.77 -29.80 -5.07
CA GLN A 110 15.10 -29.35 -5.53
C GLN A 110 16.23 -30.08 -4.81
N GLU A 111 16.01 -30.49 -3.57
CA GLU A 111 16.97 -31.28 -2.81
C GLU A 111 17.25 -32.62 -3.52
N SER A 112 18.53 -33.01 -3.56
CA SER A 112 18.95 -34.29 -4.12
C SER A 112 18.38 -35.42 -3.28
N HIS A 113 17.76 -36.41 -3.92
CA HIS A 113 17.16 -37.54 -3.26
C HIS A 113 17.14 -38.78 -4.16
N GLY A 114 16.73 -39.91 -3.60
CA GLY A 114 16.59 -41.16 -4.31
C GLY A 114 16.25 -42.27 -3.35
N PHE A 115 16.62 -43.50 -3.70
CA PHE A 115 16.25 -44.67 -2.91
C PHE A 115 17.44 -45.59 -2.66
N ILE A 116 17.56 -46.05 -1.42
CA ILE A 116 18.51 -47.10 -1.00
C ILE A 116 17.71 -48.31 -0.50
N ASN A 117 17.80 -49.43 -1.21
CA ASN A 117 17.01 -50.64 -0.98
C ASN A 117 15.51 -50.34 -0.84
N GLY A 118 15.00 -49.42 -1.65
CA GLY A 118 13.60 -48.99 -1.65
C GLY A 118 13.21 -47.98 -0.58
N ASN A 119 14.11 -47.62 0.36
CA ASN A 119 13.88 -46.55 1.32
C ASN A 119 14.14 -45.18 0.68
N ALA A 120 13.25 -44.21 0.88
CA ALA A 120 13.44 -42.86 0.37
C ALA A 120 14.47 -42.11 1.22
N VAL A 121 15.47 -41.52 0.56
CA VAL A 121 16.58 -40.79 1.19
C VAL A 121 16.79 -39.46 0.51
N SER A 122 17.32 -38.47 1.23
CA SER A 122 17.69 -37.17 0.67
C SER A 122 18.97 -36.63 1.27
N TRP A 123 19.64 -35.74 0.55
CA TRP A 123 20.77 -34.96 1.06
C TRP A 123 20.25 -33.60 1.54
N ALA A 124 20.14 -33.44 2.85
CA ALA A 124 19.56 -32.27 3.49
C ALA A 124 20.57 -31.55 4.39
N ASN A 125 20.54 -30.22 4.34
CA ASN A 125 21.08 -29.34 5.38
C ASN A 125 19.93 -28.89 6.30
N GLN A 126 20.21 -28.05 7.30
CA GLN A 126 19.22 -27.58 8.29
C GLN A 126 17.96 -26.95 7.66
N LYS A 127 18.10 -26.23 6.53
CA LYS A 127 17.01 -25.54 5.82
C LYS A 127 16.41 -26.34 4.66
N ASN A 128 16.88 -27.57 4.42
CA ASN A 128 16.49 -28.43 3.29
C ASN A 128 16.63 -27.76 1.90
N ASN A 129 17.63 -26.88 1.76
CA ASN A 129 17.89 -26.06 0.57
C ASN A 129 19.31 -26.25 0.03
N ALA A 130 19.90 -27.44 0.20
CA ALA A 130 21.30 -27.74 -0.13
C ALA A 130 21.69 -27.49 -1.60
N ASN A 131 20.71 -27.41 -2.50
CA ASN A 131 20.91 -27.15 -3.93
C ASN A 131 20.39 -25.77 -4.36
N GLU A 132 20.18 -24.84 -3.41
CA GLU A 132 19.76 -23.47 -3.71
C GLU A 132 20.76 -22.80 -4.67
N GLY A 133 20.24 -22.15 -5.71
CA GLY A 133 21.04 -21.49 -6.74
C GLY A 133 21.47 -22.38 -7.92
N LEU A 134 21.25 -23.71 -7.86
CA LEU A 134 21.55 -24.61 -8.97
C LEU A 134 20.42 -24.64 -10.02
N SER A 135 20.78 -24.80 -11.30
CA SER A 135 19.83 -25.10 -12.39
C SER A 135 19.25 -26.51 -12.24
N ARG A 136 18.15 -26.80 -12.94
CA ARG A 136 17.55 -28.14 -12.95
C ARG A 136 18.55 -29.22 -13.38
N GLU A 137 19.32 -28.97 -14.44
CA GLU A 137 20.34 -29.91 -14.94
C GLU A 137 21.45 -30.12 -13.93
N GLN A 138 21.87 -29.06 -13.24
CA GLN A 138 22.88 -29.15 -12.18
C GLN A 138 22.37 -29.92 -10.96
N VAL A 139 21.10 -29.71 -10.57
CA VAL A 139 20.45 -30.48 -9.50
C VAL A 139 20.44 -31.97 -9.86
N LEU A 140 20.01 -32.31 -11.08
CA LEU A 140 19.96 -33.69 -11.56
C LEU A 140 21.35 -34.32 -11.65
N ALA A 141 22.35 -33.59 -12.15
CA ALA A 141 23.73 -34.08 -12.21
C ALA A 141 24.34 -34.28 -10.82
N ASN A 142 24.06 -33.37 -9.88
CA ASN A 142 24.48 -33.48 -8.49
C ASN A 142 23.82 -34.69 -7.80
N GLU A 143 22.50 -34.86 -7.99
CA GLU A 143 21.76 -36.02 -7.49
C GLU A 143 22.32 -37.33 -8.06
N ALA A 144 22.52 -37.42 -9.38
CA ALA A 144 23.11 -38.59 -10.02
C ALA A 144 24.52 -38.90 -9.50
N SER A 145 25.36 -37.87 -9.29
CA SER A 145 26.70 -38.02 -8.72
C SER A 145 26.65 -38.52 -7.26
N LYS A 146 25.76 -37.96 -6.45
CA LYS A 146 25.54 -38.35 -5.04
C LYS A 146 24.98 -39.76 -4.91
N LEU A 147 24.07 -40.17 -5.79
CA LEU A 147 23.57 -41.54 -5.82
C LEU A 147 24.65 -42.51 -6.27
N LYS A 148 25.44 -42.16 -7.29
CA LYS A 148 26.56 -42.97 -7.79
C LYS A 148 27.71 -43.12 -6.77
N SER A 149 27.90 -42.14 -5.87
CA SER A 149 28.93 -42.23 -4.84
C SER A 149 28.58 -43.17 -3.69
N ILE A 150 27.32 -43.61 -3.59
CA ILE A 150 26.91 -44.65 -2.65
C ILE A 150 27.49 -45.98 -3.12
N LYS A 151 28.36 -46.56 -2.30
CA LYS A 151 28.98 -47.84 -2.58
C LYS A 151 28.03 -48.98 -2.25
N LEU A 152 27.87 -49.88 -3.22
CA LEU A 152 27.10 -51.10 -3.01
C LEU A 152 27.89 -52.10 -2.14
N ASN A 153 27.15 -52.85 -1.33
CA ASN A 153 27.65 -53.91 -0.44
C ASN A 153 28.60 -53.43 0.68
N GLU A 154 28.69 -52.13 0.93
CA GLU A 154 29.39 -51.56 2.08
C GLU A 154 28.38 -51.01 3.12
N PRO A 155 28.54 -51.30 4.43
CA PRO A 155 27.64 -50.77 5.45
C PRO A 155 27.71 -49.23 5.55
N MET A 156 26.55 -48.60 5.70
CA MET A 156 26.43 -47.16 5.94
C MET A 156 25.30 -46.84 6.93
N SER A 157 25.36 -45.67 7.56
CA SER A 157 24.30 -45.15 8.42
C SER A 157 23.77 -43.80 7.91
N PHE A 158 22.56 -43.45 8.30
CA PHE A 158 21.96 -42.15 7.99
C PHE A 158 22.23 -41.15 9.11
N TYR A 159 22.39 -39.87 8.78
CA TYR A 159 22.66 -38.83 9.77
C TYR A 159 21.57 -38.71 10.83
N ASN A 160 20.30 -38.81 10.44
CA ASN A 160 19.16 -38.76 11.36
C ASN A 160 18.84 -40.11 12.04
N LYS A 161 19.54 -41.19 11.66
CA LYS A 161 19.42 -42.54 12.24
C LYS A 161 20.81 -43.20 12.32
N PRO A 162 21.74 -42.64 13.12
CA PRO A 162 23.14 -43.10 13.14
C PRO A 162 23.28 -44.54 13.63
N ASN A 163 22.35 -44.97 14.49
CA ASN A 163 22.29 -46.33 15.06
C ASN A 163 21.64 -47.36 14.12
N GLN A 164 21.18 -46.95 12.94
CA GLN A 164 20.60 -47.85 11.94
C GLN A 164 21.58 -48.01 10.78
N THR A 165 22.22 -49.16 10.71
CA THR A 165 23.11 -49.52 9.60
C THR A 165 22.31 -50.21 8.49
N ILE A 166 22.54 -49.80 7.25
CA ILE A 166 22.01 -50.43 6.04
C ILE A 166 23.18 -50.80 5.14
N VAL A 167 23.04 -51.92 4.43
CA VAL A 167 23.97 -52.32 3.36
C VAL A 167 23.27 -52.05 2.03
N PRO A 168 23.64 -51.01 1.26
CA PRO A 168 23.06 -50.73 -0.05
C PRO A 168 23.30 -51.89 -1.02
N THR A 169 22.23 -52.55 -1.45
CA THR A 169 22.26 -53.56 -2.53
C THR A 169 21.63 -53.01 -3.81
N LYS A 170 20.78 -52.00 -3.68
CA LYS A 170 20.12 -51.29 -4.78
C LYS A 170 20.10 -49.79 -4.46
N VAL A 171 20.61 -48.98 -5.39
CA VAL A 171 20.47 -47.52 -5.39
C VAL A 171 19.81 -47.13 -6.69
N GLN A 172 18.77 -46.30 -6.61
CA GLN A 172 18.01 -45.87 -7.79
C GLN A 172 17.52 -44.44 -7.58
N ASP A 173 17.36 -43.70 -8.67
CA ASP A 173 16.66 -42.41 -8.65
C ASP A 173 15.13 -42.60 -8.68
N GLU A 174 14.36 -41.52 -8.53
CA GLU A 174 12.90 -41.61 -8.53
C GLU A 174 12.31 -41.91 -9.93
N ASN A 175 13.00 -41.52 -11.00
CA ASN A 175 12.58 -41.82 -12.37
C ASN A 175 12.66 -43.32 -12.67
N GLU A 176 13.72 -43.97 -12.22
CA GLU A 176 13.91 -45.43 -12.30
C GLU A 176 12.83 -46.16 -11.51
N LEU A 177 12.59 -45.74 -10.25
CA LEU A 177 11.57 -46.36 -9.41
C LEU A 177 10.17 -46.23 -10.03
N THR A 178 9.78 -45.03 -10.47
CA THR A 178 8.45 -44.78 -11.05
C THR A 178 8.27 -45.53 -12.38
N LYS A 179 9.26 -45.54 -13.26
CA LYS A 179 9.22 -46.33 -14.51
C LYS A 179 9.08 -47.82 -14.27
N SER A 180 9.79 -48.37 -13.28
CA SER A 180 9.66 -49.79 -12.91
C SER A 180 8.26 -50.17 -12.42
N ASN A 181 7.45 -49.18 -12.03
CA ASN A 181 6.06 -49.32 -11.61
C ASN A 181 5.06 -48.85 -12.69
N SER A 182 5.49 -48.73 -13.96
CA SER A 182 4.65 -48.29 -15.08
C SER A 182 4.04 -46.88 -14.90
N LEU A 183 4.74 -46.00 -14.18
CA LEU A 183 4.37 -44.60 -14.01
C LEU A 183 5.24 -43.71 -14.90
N SER A 184 4.67 -42.60 -15.35
CA SER A 184 5.45 -41.52 -15.96
C SER A 184 6.04 -40.62 -14.87
N TYR A 185 7.14 -39.94 -15.18
CA TYR A 185 7.85 -39.10 -14.23
C TYR A 185 8.24 -37.77 -14.83
N SER A 186 8.13 -36.72 -14.04
CA SER A 186 8.62 -35.38 -14.38
C SER A 186 9.10 -34.66 -13.14
N ARG A 187 10.28 -34.05 -13.25
CA ARG A 187 10.96 -33.38 -12.14
C ARG A 187 10.94 -31.87 -12.32
N VAL A 188 10.30 -31.15 -11.40
CA VAL A 188 10.26 -29.69 -11.28
C VAL A 188 11.02 -29.28 -10.02
N THR A 189 12.23 -28.76 -10.15
CA THR A 189 13.12 -28.56 -9.00
C THR A 189 12.79 -27.27 -8.24
N VAL A 190 11.98 -27.35 -7.19
CA VAL A 190 11.58 -26.18 -6.37
C VAL A 190 12.16 -26.24 -4.96
N ARG A 191 12.79 -25.14 -4.54
CA ARG A 191 13.40 -24.98 -3.22
C ARG A 191 12.36 -25.15 -2.11
N ASP A 192 12.72 -25.84 -1.04
CA ASP A 192 11.84 -25.96 0.12
C ASP A 192 11.56 -24.60 0.77
N GLY A 193 10.32 -24.39 1.22
CA GLY A 193 9.87 -23.11 1.78
C GLY A 193 9.72 -21.94 0.80
N GLY A 194 10.23 -22.05 -0.43
CA GLY A 194 10.16 -20.99 -1.46
C GLY A 194 8.96 -21.10 -2.42
N ILE A 195 9.06 -20.32 -3.50
CA ILE A 195 8.22 -20.37 -4.71
C ILE A 195 9.07 -20.91 -5.90
N PRO A 196 8.47 -21.43 -6.98
CA PRO A 196 9.22 -21.87 -8.16
C PRO A 196 9.94 -20.71 -8.86
N SER A 197 11.11 -20.99 -9.44
CA SER A 197 11.78 -20.07 -10.35
C SER A 197 10.98 -19.93 -11.66
N ASP A 198 11.18 -18.84 -12.40
CA ASP A 198 10.47 -18.61 -13.65
C ASP A 198 10.66 -19.74 -14.68
N GLU A 199 11.87 -20.29 -14.72
CA GLU A 199 12.21 -21.46 -15.55
C GLU A 199 11.37 -22.69 -15.14
N MET A 200 11.17 -22.91 -13.84
CA MET A 200 10.39 -24.05 -13.35
C MET A 200 8.90 -23.86 -13.56
N VAL A 201 8.40 -22.62 -13.54
CA VAL A 201 7.01 -22.33 -13.92
C VAL A 201 6.80 -22.59 -15.42
N ASP A 202 7.73 -22.13 -16.28
CA ASP A 202 7.68 -22.41 -17.72
C ASP A 202 7.67 -23.91 -18.01
N TYR A 203 8.58 -24.64 -17.36
CA TYR A 203 8.69 -26.08 -17.48
C TYR A 203 7.39 -26.75 -17.05
N PHE A 204 6.83 -26.36 -15.89
CA PHE A 204 5.57 -26.92 -15.40
C PHE A 204 4.38 -26.63 -16.34
N VAL A 205 4.23 -25.39 -16.82
CA VAL A 205 3.16 -25.06 -17.77
C VAL A 205 3.32 -25.87 -19.07
N GLY A 206 4.55 -26.02 -19.56
CA GLY A 206 4.87 -26.88 -20.70
C GLY A 206 4.46 -28.34 -20.48
N LEU A 207 4.71 -28.89 -19.28
CA LEU A 207 4.26 -30.23 -18.90
C LEU A 207 2.73 -30.32 -18.92
N VAL A 208 2.02 -29.34 -18.34
CA VAL A 208 0.56 -29.35 -18.29
C VAL A 208 -0.07 -29.24 -19.68
N LYS A 209 0.53 -28.47 -20.59
CA LYS A 209 0.09 -28.38 -21.99
C LYS A 209 0.31 -29.68 -22.76
N SER A 210 1.39 -30.39 -22.45
CA SER A 210 1.77 -31.64 -23.12
C SER A 210 1.09 -32.86 -22.49
N ALA A 211 0.47 -32.69 -21.33
CA ALA A 211 -0.27 -33.75 -20.66
C ALA A 211 -1.50 -34.12 -21.50
N TYR A 212 -1.66 -35.42 -21.75
CA TYR A 212 -2.84 -35.94 -22.44
C TYR A 212 -4.12 -35.61 -21.67
N GLU A 213 -5.21 -35.31 -22.37
CA GLU A 213 -6.50 -34.95 -21.76
C GLU A 213 -7.02 -36.02 -20.78
N ASN A 214 -6.60 -37.28 -20.95
CA ASN A 214 -6.95 -38.41 -20.09
C ASN A 214 -5.75 -38.90 -19.25
N SER A 215 -5.07 -38.00 -18.55
CA SER A 215 -3.95 -38.35 -17.65
C SER A 215 -4.21 -37.90 -16.21
N TRP A 216 -3.58 -38.60 -15.27
CA TRP A 216 -3.63 -38.27 -13.85
C TRP A 216 -2.30 -37.71 -13.37
N LEU A 217 -2.30 -36.56 -12.71
CA LEU A 217 -1.07 -35.97 -12.14
C LEU A 217 -1.00 -36.17 -10.63
N HIS A 218 0.09 -36.76 -10.16
CA HIS A 218 0.39 -36.89 -8.73
C HIS A 218 1.52 -35.94 -8.33
N PHE A 219 1.21 -34.90 -7.56
CA PHE A 219 2.18 -33.93 -7.06
C PHE A 219 2.74 -34.34 -5.72
N HIS A 220 4.06 -34.31 -5.53
CA HIS A 220 4.63 -34.53 -4.20
C HIS A 220 5.84 -33.64 -3.92
N CYS A 221 6.10 -33.49 -2.63
CA CYS A 221 7.33 -32.92 -2.11
C CYS A 221 7.67 -33.62 -0.79
N LYS A 222 8.73 -33.20 -0.10
CA LYS A 222 9.17 -33.82 1.17
C LYS A 222 8.05 -34.05 2.19
N ALA A 223 7.10 -33.11 2.33
CA ALA A 223 6.04 -33.16 3.34
C ALA A 223 4.62 -33.25 2.75
N GLY A 224 4.42 -32.98 1.46
CA GLY A 224 3.08 -32.89 0.86
C GLY A 224 2.28 -31.63 1.21
N VAL A 225 2.93 -30.61 1.80
CA VAL A 225 2.31 -29.38 2.31
C VAL A 225 2.54 -28.19 1.37
N GLY A 226 3.67 -27.48 1.47
CA GLY A 226 3.93 -26.23 0.76
C GLY A 226 3.93 -26.37 -0.76
N ARG A 227 5.02 -26.89 -1.33
CA ARG A 227 5.21 -27.07 -2.79
C ARG A 227 4.06 -27.87 -3.43
N THR A 228 3.65 -28.98 -2.82
CA THR A 228 2.53 -29.80 -3.32
C THR A 228 1.24 -28.99 -3.45
N THR A 229 0.86 -28.23 -2.42
CA THR A 229 -0.38 -27.43 -2.47
C THR A 229 -0.26 -26.28 -3.46
N GLU A 230 0.90 -25.63 -3.53
CA GLU A 230 1.17 -24.56 -4.50
C GLU A 230 0.97 -25.04 -5.94
N PHE A 231 1.50 -26.19 -6.31
CA PHE A 231 1.37 -26.73 -7.67
C PHE A 231 -0.02 -27.31 -7.96
N MET A 232 -0.71 -27.87 -6.97
CA MET A 232 -2.13 -28.24 -7.12
C MET A 232 -2.99 -26.99 -7.37
N ILE A 233 -2.73 -25.89 -6.67
CA ILE A 233 -3.39 -24.59 -6.92
C ILE A 233 -3.05 -24.08 -8.32
N MET A 234 -1.79 -24.09 -8.72
CA MET A 234 -1.40 -23.65 -10.07
C MET A 234 -2.10 -24.48 -11.16
N TYR A 235 -2.17 -25.81 -11.02
CA TYR A 235 -2.90 -26.66 -11.96
C TYR A 235 -4.39 -26.31 -12.01
N ASP A 236 -4.99 -26.08 -10.84
CA ASP A 236 -6.37 -25.67 -10.73
C ASP A 236 -6.64 -24.31 -11.41
N MET A 237 -5.76 -23.33 -11.22
CA MET A 237 -5.80 -22.05 -11.93
C MET A 237 -5.73 -22.22 -13.45
N ILE A 238 -4.84 -23.08 -13.95
CA ILE A 238 -4.75 -23.36 -15.38
C ILE A 238 -6.09 -23.84 -15.93
N LYS A 239 -6.78 -24.75 -15.21
CA LYS A 239 -8.02 -25.39 -15.69
C LYS A 239 -9.30 -24.61 -15.40
N ASN A 240 -9.36 -23.81 -14.33
CA ASN A 240 -10.61 -23.22 -13.83
C ASN A 240 -10.63 -21.68 -13.74
N HIS A 241 -9.58 -20.97 -14.18
CA HIS A 241 -9.48 -19.50 -14.10
C HIS A 241 -10.64 -18.71 -14.75
N LYS A 242 -11.39 -19.32 -15.68
CA LYS A 242 -12.52 -18.68 -16.37
C LYS A 242 -13.75 -18.53 -15.47
N GLY A 243 -13.98 -19.47 -14.55
CA GLY A 243 -15.23 -19.59 -13.79
C GLY A 243 -15.06 -19.55 -12.27
N VAL A 244 -13.83 -19.57 -11.76
CA VAL A 244 -13.54 -19.62 -10.32
C VAL A 244 -12.43 -18.63 -9.99
N SER A 245 -12.63 -17.81 -8.95
CA SER A 245 -11.67 -16.78 -8.55
C SER A 245 -10.36 -17.36 -7.99
N ALA A 246 -9.30 -16.55 -7.97
CA ALA A 246 -8.02 -16.95 -7.36
C ALA A 246 -8.20 -17.33 -5.88
N ASP A 247 -8.94 -16.50 -5.12
CA ASP A 247 -9.21 -16.73 -3.70
C ASP A 247 -9.99 -18.03 -3.48
N ASP A 248 -11.00 -18.31 -4.31
CA ASP A 248 -11.77 -19.55 -4.23
C ASP A 248 -10.90 -20.78 -4.53
N ILE A 249 -10.08 -20.72 -5.58
CA ILE A 249 -9.16 -21.81 -5.95
C ILE A 249 -8.15 -22.07 -4.82
N ILE A 250 -7.58 -21.02 -4.24
CA ILE A 250 -6.62 -21.15 -3.14
C ILE A 250 -7.31 -21.75 -1.91
N ASN A 251 -8.48 -21.22 -1.53
CA ASN A 251 -9.18 -21.66 -0.32
C ASN A 251 -9.71 -23.10 -0.44
N ARG A 252 -10.21 -23.52 -1.61
CA ARG A 252 -10.71 -24.90 -1.79
C ARG A 252 -9.60 -25.94 -1.78
N GLN A 253 -8.42 -25.62 -2.32
CA GLN A 253 -7.26 -26.52 -2.28
C GLN A 253 -6.67 -26.64 -0.87
N LEU A 254 -6.64 -25.55 -0.10
CA LEU A 254 -6.26 -25.59 1.31
C LEU A 254 -7.24 -26.39 2.16
N ALA A 255 -8.55 -26.23 1.90
CA ALA A 255 -9.58 -27.01 2.57
C ALA A 255 -9.49 -28.51 2.23
N LEU A 256 -9.25 -28.85 0.95
CA LEU A 256 -9.05 -30.24 0.50
C LEU A 256 -7.88 -30.91 1.23
N ALA A 257 -6.86 -30.15 1.59
CA ALA A 257 -5.68 -30.64 2.29
C ALA A 257 -5.89 -30.89 3.79
N LYS A 258 -7.00 -30.43 4.37
CA LYS A 258 -7.32 -30.56 5.81
C LYS A 258 -6.20 -30.05 6.72
N PHE A 259 -5.54 -28.97 6.31
CA PHE A 259 -4.48 -28.36 7.10
C PHE A 259 -5.04 -27.68 8.35
N ASN A 260 -4.27 -27.75 9.44
CA ASN A 260 -4.53 -26.93 10.62
C ASN A 260 -4.18 -25.46 10.34
N ASP A 261 -4.60 -24.57 11.24
CA ASP A 261 -4.38 -23.12 11.08
C ASP A 261 -2.90 -22.76 10.95
N SER A 262 -2.01 -23.47 11.64
CA SER A 262 -0.56 -23.25 11.55
C SER A 262 -0.03 -23.50 10.13
N ASN A 263 -0.43 -24.62 9.51
CA ASN A 263 -0.06 -24.96 8.14
C ASN A 263 -0.70 -23.99 7.13
N ILE A 264 -1.95 -23.57 7.35
CA ILE A 264 -2.63 -22.57 6.49
C ILE A 264 -1.90 -21.23 6.57
N ASN A 265 -1.57 -20.75 7.77
CA ASN A 265 -0.89 -19.48 7.97
C ASN A 265 0.54 -19.51 7.40
N SER A 266 1.26 -20.61 7.59
CA SER A 266 2.58 -20.82 6.98
C SER A 266 2.50 -20.88 5.45
N PHE A 267 1.44 -21.51 4.91
CA PHE A 267 1.22 -21.56 3.48
C PHE A 267 0.96 -20.18 2.88
N LYS A 268 0.07 -19.39 3.51
CA LYS A 268 -0.36 -18.05 3.06
C LYS A 268 0.68 -16.96 3.34
N SER A 269 1.97 -17.27 3.17
CA SER A 269 3.03 -16.26 3.21
C SER A 269 2.83 -15.25 2.08
N LYS A 270 3.21 -13.99 2.32
CA LYS A 270 3.06 -12.91 1.33
C LYS A 270 3.69 -13.26 -0.02
N GLU A 271 4.90 -13.83 -0.01
CA GLU A 271 5.64 -14.22 -1.22
C GLU A 271 4.85 -15.23 -2.06
N ARG A 272 4.30 -16.27 -1.42
CA ARG A 272 3.50 -17.29 -2.11
C ARG A 272 2.18 -16.74 -2.63
N MET A 273 1.48 -15.94 -1.83
CA MET A 273 0.22 -15.34 -2.26
C MET A 273 0.42 -14.36 -3.42
N ASP A 274 1.48 -13.54 -3.39
CA ASP A 274 1.85 -12.65 -4.50
C ASP A 274 2.18 -13.45 -5.78
N PHE A 275 2.88 -14.58 -5.64
CA PHE A 275 3.19 -15.49 -6.74
C PHE A 275 1.91 -16.11 -7.34
N LEU A 276 1.06 -16.73 -6.51
CA LEU A 276 -0.16 -17.40 -6.95
C LEU A 276 -1.15 -16.43 -7.62
N ASN A 277 -1.30 -15.22 -7.08
CA ASN A 277 -2.13 -14.19 -7.71
C ASN A 277 -1.57 -13.76 -9.07
N LYS A 278 -0.25 -13.60 -9.22
CA LYS A 278 0.34 -13.31 -10.54
C LYS A 278 0.18 -14.48 -11.51
N PHE A 279 0.30 -15.72 -11.02
CA PHE A 279 0.11 -16.92 -11.82
C PHE A 279 -1.35 -17.07 -12.29
N TYR A 280 -2.31 -16.64 -11.48
CA TYR A 280 -3.71 -16.56 -11.86
C TYR A 280 -3.94 -15.54 -12.99
N GLU A 281 -3.34 -14.35 -12.90
CA GLU A 281 -3.40 -13.35 -13.99
C GLU A 281 -2.74 -13.86 -15.27
N TYR A 282 -1.63 -14.58 -15.15
CA TYR A 282 -1.00 -15.28 -16.27
C TYR A 282 -1.97 -16.28 -16.90
N SER A 283 -2.66 -17.08 -16.09
CA SER A 283 -3.65 -18.06 -16.56
C SER A 283 -4.80 -17.37 -17.30
N LYS A 284 -5.37 -16.31 -16.72
CA LYS A 284 -6.44 -15.52 -17.37
C LYS A 284 -6.04 -14.92 -18.70
N SER A 285 -4.85 -14.32 -18.76
CA SER A 285 -4.39 -13.61 -19.97
C SER A 285 -3.99 -14.54 -21.10
N ASN A 286 -3.68 -15.81 -20.82
CA ASN A 286 -3.33 -16.81 -21.83
C ASN A 286 -4.52 -17.68 -22.29
N GLY A 287 -5.67 -17.59 -21.60
CA GLY A 287 -6.81 -18.47 -21.83
C GLY A 287 -6.43 -19.94 -21.73
N ASP A 288 -6.98 -20.78 -22.60
CA ASP A 288 -6.66 -22.22 -22.60
C ASP A 288 -5.38 -22.55 -23.39
N SER A 289 -4.82 -21.58 -24.11
CA SER A 289 -3.74 -21.83 -25.07
C SER A 289 -2.36 -21.89 -24.43
N PHE A 290 -2.11 -21.10 -23.38
CA PHE A 290 -0.80 -20.99 -22.69
C PHE A 290 0.37 -20.89 -23.67
N ASN A 291 0.19 -20.17 -24.79
CA ASN A 291 1.19 -20.07 -25.84
C ASN A 291 2.36 -19.14 -25.48
N THR A 292 2.13 -18.16 -24.61
CA THR A 292 3.20 -17.35 -24.05
C THR A 292 3.75 -18.05 -22.81
N LYS A 293 5.07 -18.29 -22.77
CA LYS A 293 5.72 -18.84 -21.57
C LYS A 293 5.52 -17.91 -20.38
N TRP A 294 5.51 -18.42 -19.16
CA TRP A 294 5.44 -17.59 -17.96
C TRP A 294 6.61 -16.61 -17.86
N SER A 295 7.84 -17.01 -18.17
CA SER A 295 9.00 -16.10 -18.13
C SER A 295 8.91 -15.00 -19.18
N GLU A 296 8.42 -15.34 -20.38
CA GLU A 296 8.16 -14.39 -21.46
C GLU A 296 6.95 -13.51 -21.15
N TRP A 297 5.90 -14.05 -20.56
CA TRP A 297 4.75 -13.31 -20.11
C TRP A 297 5.12 -12.40 -18.94
N LYS A 298 5.99 -12.85 -18.04
CA LYS A 298 6.55 -12.01 -16.99
C LYS A 298 7.42 -10.94 -17.59
N LYS A 299 8.19 -11.19 -18.64
CA LYS A 299 9.00 -10.19 -19.35
C LYS A 299 8.14 -9.23 -20.15
N THR A 300 7.10 -9.68 -20.85
CA THR A 300 6.19 -8.84 -21.65
C THR A 300 5.13 -8.14 -20.80
N SER A 301 4.72 -8.73 -19.68
CA SER A 301 4.04 -8.04 -18.59
C SER A 301 5.03 -7.18 -17.81
N ALA A 302 6.32 -7.51 -17.82
CA ALA A 302 7.41 -6.66 -17.36
C ALA A 302 7.93 -5.71 -18.43
N ASP A 303 7.38 -5.71 -19.64
CA ASP A 303 7.74 -4.81 -20.76
C ASP A 303 6.56 -3.88 -21.08
N LYS A 304 5.33 -4.38 -20.93
CA LYS A 304 4.20 -3.60 -20.42
C LYS A 304 4.50 -3.00 -19.04
N LYS A 305 5.47 -3.55 -18.30
CA LYS A 305 6.15 -2.91 -17.16
C LYS A 305 7.64 -2.58 -17.42
N THR A 306 8.13 -2.42 -18.65
CA THR A 306 9.26 -1.52 -18.96
C THR A 306 8.69 -0.14 -19.30
N ALA A 307 7.36 -0.04 -19.24
CA ALA A 307 6.63 1.05 -18.64
C ALA A 307 6.52 1.02 -17.07
N SER A 308 7.26 0.18 -16.31
CA SER A 308 7.47 0.26 -14.83
C SER A 308 8.39 -0.86 -14.21
N PHE A 309 9.73 -0.73 -14.24
CA PHE A 309 10.69 -1.66 -13.58
C PHE A 309 10.95 -1.27 -12.10
N PRO A 310 11.68 -2.07 -11.29
CA PRO A 310 11.22 -2.56 -10.00
C PRO A 310 11.84 -1.82 -8.80
N GLY A 311 11.06 -1.66 -7.73
CA GLY A 311 11.60 -1.18 -6.47
C GLY A 311 10.61 -0.74 -5.39
N TYR A 312 9.30 -0.97 -5.53
CA TYR A 312 8.36 -0.46 -4.52
C TYR A 312 7.35 -1.49 -4.04
N SER A 313 7.14 -1.43 -2.72
CA SER A 313 5.96 -1.93 -2.00
C SER A 313 4.73 -1.99 -2.90
N ILE A 314 3.93 -3.06 -2.81
CA ILE A 314 2.59 -3.16 -3.38
C ILE A 314 1.92 -1.79 -3.32
N LEU A 315 1.97 -1.07 -4.44
CA LEU A 315 1.09 0.03 -4.71
C LEU A 315 -0.16 -0.67 -5.19
N ASN A 316 -1.11 -0.76 -4.27
CA ASN A 316 -2.53 -0.94 -4.52
C ASN A 316 -2.86 -0.77 -6.01
N ALA A 317 -3.00 -1.87 -6.73
CA ALA A 317 -3.54 -1.85 -8.10
C ALA A 317 -4.99 -1.32 -8.15
N ASN A 318 -5.56 -0.97 -6.98
CA ASN A 318 -6.85 -0.31 -6.76
C ASN A 318 -6.73 1.02 -5.97
N SER A 319 -5.56 1.65 -5.86
CA SER A 319 -5.43 2.96 -5.21
C SER A 319 -5.56 4.09 -6.22
N SER A 320 -6.58 4.90 -6.02
CA SER A 320 -6.75 6.22 -6.65
C SER A 320 -5.65 7.23 -6.34
N TYR A 321 -4.80 6.96 -5.35
CA TYR A 321 -3.55 7.68 -5.16
C TYR A 321 -2.41 6.84 -5.75
N ILE A 322 -2.03 7.17 -6.98
CA ILE A 322 -1.01 6.46 -7.77
C ILE A 322 0.34 7.04 -7.40
N ARG A 323 1.28 6.16 -7.07
CA ARG A 323 2.59 6.59 -6.57
C ARG A 323 3.66 6.33 -7.61
N ASN A 324 4.69 7.16 -7.61
CA ASN A 324 5.89 6.90 -8.38
C ASN A 324 6.53 5.57 -7.93
N SER A 325 6.79 4.67 -8.88
CA SER A 325 7.39 3.36 -8.66
C SER A 325 8.93 3.37 -8.55
N VAL A 326 9.57 4.53 -8.72
CA VAL A 326 11.04 4.69 -8.70
C VAL A 326 11.43 5.71 -7.64
N THR A 327 12.26 5.31 -6.66
CA THR A 327 12.86 6.28 -5.71
C THR A 327 13.87 7.13 -6.46
N PRO A 328 13.88 8.46 -6.26
CA PRO A 328 15.05 9.23 -6.63
C PRO A 328 16.26 8.75 -5.80
N LYS A 329 17.44 8.76 -6.42
CA LYS A 329 18.76 8.73 -5.76
C LYS A 329 19.39 10.13 -5.80
N SER A 330 19.04 10.92 -6.80
CA SER A 330 19.40 12.33 -6.86
C SER A 330 18.37 13.16 -7.63
N LEU A 331 18.37 14.48 -7.42
CA LEU A 331 17.46 15.42 -8.06
C LEU A 331 18.19 16.48 -8.87
N TYR A 332 17.63 16.85 -10.03
CA TYR A 332 17.89 18.15 -10.64
C TYR A 332 16.80 19.11 -10.21
N VAL A 333 17.20 20.15 -9.47
CA VAL A 333 16.32 21.14 -8.89
C VAL A 333 16.32 22.37 -9.77
N ILE A 334 15.13 22.84 -10.15
CA ILE A 334 14.97 24.07 -10.94
C ILE A 334 13.96 24.98 -10.27
N SER A 335 14.27 26.28 -10.17
CA SER A 335 13.28 27.27 -9.75
C SER A 335 12.38 27.64 -10.91
N LEU A 336 11.07 27.67 -10.66
CA LEU A 336 10.06 28.12 -11.62
C LEU A 336 9.94 29.66 -11.67
N ASP A 337 10.50 30.38 -10.70
CA ASP A 337 10.33 31.84 -10.56
C ASP A 337 10.90 32.61 -11.76
N LEU A 338 11.99 32.10 -12.35
CA LEU A 338 12.69 32.75 -13.47
C LEU A 338 12.28 32.20 -14.85
N LEU A 339 11.39 31.20 -14.90
CA LEU A 339 10.95 30.58 -16.14
C LEU A 339 9.73 31.29 -16.73
N THR A 340 9.65 31.34 -18.05
CA THR A 340 8.42 31.74 -18.73
C THR A 340 7.29 30.71 -18.49
N PRO A 341 6.00 31.08 -18.61
CA PRO A 341 4.89 30.11 -18.50
C PRO A 341 5.04 28.90 -19.44
N SER A 342 5.52 29.13 -20.66
CA SER A 342 5.80 28.10 -21.65
C SER A 342 6.90 27.13 -21.17
N GLU A 343 7.98 27.65 -20.58
CA GLU A 343 9.06 26.83 -20.01
C GLU A 343 8.60 26.09 -18.75
N ARG A 344 7.76 26.70 -17.90
CA ARG A 344 7.17 26.03 -16.74
C ARG A 344 6.33 24.82 -17.15
N THR A 345 5.52 24.96 -18.20
CA THR A 345 4.72 23.85 -18.77
C THR A 345 5.61 22.74 -19.34
N MET A 346 6.64 23.11 -20.09
CA MET A 346 7.62 22.16 -20.63
C MET A 346 8.36 21.41 -19.50
N VAL A 347 8.80 22.10 -18.46
CA VAL A 347 9.50 21.51 -17.31
C VAL A 347 8.57 20.58 -16.52
N ALA A 348 7.34 21.01 -16.21
CA ALA A 348 6.37 20.18 -15.48
C ALA A 348 5.98 18.93 -16.28
N SER A 349 5.80 19.05 -17.60
CA SER A 349 5.53 17.89 -18.45
C SER A 349 6.72 16.94 -18.59
N LEU A 350 7.94 17.48 -18.70
CA LEU A 350 9.17 16.69 -18.66
C LEU A 350 9.32 15.97 -17.33
N GLN A 351 9.07 16.66 -16.21
CA GLN A 351 9.09 16.09 -14.86
C GLN A 351 8.16 14.88 -14.75
N GLY A 352 6.90 15.04 -15.17
CA GLY A 352 5.94 13.94 -15.18
C GLY A 352 6.32 12.78 -16.09
N LEU A 353 6.96 13.08 -17.22
CA LEU A 353 7.42 12.08 -18.19
C LEU A 353 8.62 11.27 -17.69
N VAL A 354 9.51 11.82 -16.86
CA VAL A 354 10.80 11.16 -16.54
C VAL A 354 10.84 10.57 -15.13
N ASN A 355 10.11 11.14 -14.18
CA ASN A 355 10.31 10.84 -12.77
C ASN A 355 9.98 9.39 -12.39
N ASN A 356 9.02 8.74 -13.06
CA ASN A 356 8.70 7.33 -12.84
C ASN A 356 9.51 6.34 -13.68
N HIS A 357 10.49 6.83 -14.45
CA HIS A 357 11.32 6.00 -15.32
C HIS A 357 12.81 6.03 -14.96
N CYS A 358 13.23 6.86 -14.01
CA CYS A 358 14.63 6.93 -13.61
C CYS A 358 14.85 7.42 -12.17
N SER A 359 16.04 7.12 -11.62
CA SER A 359 16.44 7.50 -10.27
C SER A 359 17.11 8.88 -10.19
N PHE A 360 17.29 9.56 -11.31
CA PHE A 360 17.74 10.95 -11.37
C PHE A 360 16.51 11.73 -11.79
N GLN A 361 15.84 12.39 -10.85
CA GLN A 361 14.51 12.95 -11.08
C GLN A 361 14.56 14.48 -11.13
N ILE A 362 13.50 15.11 -11.64
CA ILE A 362 13.32 16.56 -11.62
C ILE A 362 12.51 16.93 -10.38
N TYR A 363 12.92 18.01 -9.72
CA TYR A 363 12.19 18.63 -8.63
C TYR A 363 12.12 20.14 -8.88
N THR A 364 10.96 20.74 -8.66
CA THR A 364 10.72 22.16 -8.90
C THR A 364 10.55 22.89 -7.57
N ILE A 365 11.05 24.11 -7.50
CA ILE A 365 10.82 25.01 -6.37
C ILE A 365 10.24 26.32 -6.90
N ASN A 366 9.47 27.00 -6.08
CA ASN A 366 8.98 28.35 -6.37
C ASN A 366 8.83 29.12 -5.07
N SER A 367 8.93 30.45 -5.16
CA SER A 367 8.92 31.35 -4.01
C SER A 367 7.55 31.49 -3.35
N SER A 368 6.44 31.26 -4.07
CA SER A 368 5.08 31.36 -3.53
C SER A 368 4.66 30.14 -2.69
N GLN A 369 5.37 29.03 -2.82
CA GLN A 369 5.17 27.78 -2.08
C GLN A 369 6.47 27.37 -1.38
N SER A 370 6.88 28.15 -0.39
CA SER A 370 8.20 28.06 0.25
C SER A 370 8.50 26.71 0.90
N ASP A 371 7.48 25.97 1.34
CA ASP A 371 7.67 24.68 2.04
C ASP A 371 8.29 23.62 1.13
N TYR A 372 8.18 23.73 -0.21
CA TYR A 372 8.86 22.79 -1.12
C TYR A 372 10.39 22.78 -0.97
N LYS A 373 10.99 23.87 -0.47
CA LYS A 373 12.41 23.90 -0.12
C LYS A 373 12.69 23.08 1.13
N ILE A 374 11.79 23.08 2.11
CA ILE A 374 11.90 22.27 3.33
C ILE A 374 11.81 20.78 2.99
N TRP A 375 10.87 20.42 2.12
CA TRP A 375 10.75 19.03 1.65
C TRP A 375 12.00 18.59 0.91
N LEU A 376 12.58 19.46 0.08
CA LEU A 376 13.84 19.18 -0.62
C LEU A 376 15.01 18.93 0.36
N GLU A 377 15.16 19.78 1.37
CA GLU A 377 16.21 19.59 2.39
C GLU A 377 15.96 18.35 3.25
N ASP A 378 14.71 18.02 3.59
CA ASP A 378 14.37 16.76 4.28
C ASP A 378 14.75 15.54 3.45
N LEU A 379 14.47 15.55 2.14
CA LEU A 379 14.89 14.47 1.25
C LEU A 379 16.41 14.31 1.24
N LYS A 380 17.16 15.42 1.28
CA LYS A 380 18.62 15.39 1.36
C LYS A 380 19.12 14.86 2.69
N ASP A 381 18.65 15.42 3.78
CA ASP A 381 19.22 15.18 5.11
C ASP A 381 18.73 13.86 5.72
N ASN A 382 17.45 13.52 5.56
CA ASN A 382 16.83 12.35 6.18
C ASN A 382 16.68 11.14 5.23
N TYR A 383 16.66 11.37 3.91
CA TYR A 383 16.49 10.30 2.92
C TYR A 383 17.71 10.13 1.99
N LYS A 384 18.79 10.87 2.23
CA LYS A 384 20.09 10.77 1.53
C LYS A 384 19.97 11.00 0.03
N ILE A 385 19.07 11.90 -0.39
CA ILE A 385 18.88 12.28 -1.79
C ILE A 385 19.75 13.49 -2.11
N SER A 386 20.79 13.30 -2.92
CA SER A 386 21.60 14.43 -3.37
C SER A 386 20.84 15.27 -4.41
N TYR A 387 21.16 16.55 -4.53
CA TYR A 387 20.57 17.36 -5.60
C TYR A 387 21.57 18.32 -6.23
N LYS A 388 21.30 18.70 -7.48
CA LYS A 388 22.01 19.74 -8.22
C LYS A 388 21.03 20.78 -8.71
N ILE A 389 21.33 22.06 -8.47
CA ILE A 389 20.54 23.17 -9.00
C ILE A 389 20.86 23.37 -10.48
N ILE A 390 19.81 23.52 -11.29
CA ILE A 390 19.85 23.82 -12.72
C ILE A 390 19.06 25.10 -12.94
N SER A 391 19.67 26.06 -13.65
CA SER A 391 19.02 27.34 -13.97
C SER A 391 18.45 27.38 -15.38
N ASP A 392 18.99 26.58 -16.30
CA ASP A 392 18.55 26.53 -17.70
C ASP A 392 17.58 25.34 -17.92
N PRO A 393 16.29 25.56 -18.23
CA PRO A 393 15.35 24.47 -18.48
C PRO A 393 15.73 23.61 -19.69
N TRP A 394 16.47 24.18 -20.66
CA TRP A 394 16.91 23.47 -21.87
C TRP A 394 18.04 22.47 -21.58
N GLN A 395 18.79 22.69 -20.50
CA GLN A 395 19.71 21.70 -19.98
C GLN A 395 18.97 20.44 -19.48
N LEU A 396 17.81 20.59 -18.83
CA LEU A 396 17.00 19.44 -18.41
C LEU A 396 16.51 18.64 -19.62
N VAL A 397 15.98 19.33 -20.64
CA VAL A 397 15.56 18.68 -21.90
C VAL A 397 16.72 17.91 -22.54
N SER A 398 17.93 18.47 -22.53
CA SER A 398 19.14 17.80 -23.04
C SER A 398 19.52 16.56 -22.23
N ILE A 399 19.51 16.66 -20.89
CA ILE A 399 19.82 15.55 -19.97
C ILE A 399 18.87 14.38 -20.20
N TYR A 400 17.58 14.67 -20.38
CA TYR A 400 16.52 13.66 -20.47
C TYR A 400 16.06 13.33 -21.89
N LYS A 401 16.75 13.82 -22.92
CA LYS A 401 16.36 13.68 -24.33
C LYS A 401 15.98 12.25 -24.72
N LYS A 402 16.66 11.24 -24.16
CA LYS A 402 16.40 9.81 -24.42
C LYS A 402 15.03 9.30 -23.94
N TYR A 403 14.35 10.03 -23.06
CA TYR A 403 13.00 9.70 -22.57
C TYR A 403 11.90 10.42 -23.36
N ILE A 404 12.26 11.30 -24.29
CA ILE A 404 11.34 12.15 -25.03
C ILE A 404 11.18 11.59 -26.44
N ASP A 405 10.04 10.97 -26.73
CA ASP A 405 9.72 10.47 -28.07
C ASP A 405 9.25 11.61 -28.99
N GLY A 406 8.82 12.74 -28.41
CA GLY A 406 8.46 13.93 -29.16
C GLY A 406 7.81 15.03 -28.32
N TYR A 407 7.11 15.95 -28.98
CA TYR A 407 6.35 17.03 -28.33
C TYR A 407 4.92 17.17 -28.86
N VAL A 408 4.03 17.68 -28.02
CA VAL A 408 2.63 18.02 -28.35
C VAL A 408 2.43 19.52 -28.20
N LEU A 409 1.84 20.16 -29.22
CA LEU A 409 1.58 21.59 -29.22
C LEU A 409 0.30 21.95 -28.47
N TYR A 410 0.36 23.07 -27.75
CA TYR A 410 -0.80 23.77 -27.19
C TYR A 410 -0.70 25.27 -27.46
N SER A 411 -1.77 26.03 -27.17
CA SER A 411 -1.78 27.49 -27.30
C SER A 411 -1.81 28.15 -25.93
N ASN A 412 -0.98 29.19 -25.74
CA ASN A 412 -1.05 30.07 -24.57
C ASN A 412 -1.67 31.44 -24.88
N LYS A 413 -2.20 31.64 -26.10
CA LYS A 413 -2.68 32.96 -26.56
C LYS A 413 -3.77 33.54 -25.66
N THR A 414 -4.55 32.66 -25.03
CA THR A 414 -5.49 33.01 -23.97
C THR A 414 -5.09 32.27 -22.70
N SER A 415 -5.19 32.93 -21.55
CA SER A 415 -4.72 32.36 -20.27
C SER A 415 -5.47 31.10 -19.86
N LYS A 416 -6.71 30.92 -20.32
CA LYS A 416 -7.57 29.77 -20.02
C LYS A 416 -7.82 28.86 -21.23
N ASP A 417 -6.89 28.81 -22.18
CA ASP A 417 -7.01 27.94 -23.35
C ASP A 417 -6.98 26.45 -22.94
N PRO A 418 -8.02 25.65 -23.20
CA PRO A 418 -8.09 24.26 -22.75
C PRO A 418 -7.07 23.33 -23.44
N SER A 419 -6.44 23.77 -24.54
CA SER A 419 -5.46 22.95 -25.27
C SER A 419 -4.27 22.50 -24.42
N ILE A 420 -3.89 23.25 -23.38
CA ILE A 420 -2.80 22.85 -22.46
C ILE A 420 -3.16 21.55 -21.69
N ASN A 421 -4.40 21.42 -21.23
CA ASN A 421 -4.88 20.23 -20.51
C ASN A 421 -5.00 19.04 -21.47
N ASN A 422 -5.50 19.30 -22.69
CA ASN A 422 -5.59 18.30 -23.74
C ASN A 422 -4.21 17.81 -24.19
N ALA A 423 -3.24 18.71 -24.33
CA ALA A 423 -1.87 18.38 -24.66
C ALA A 423 -1.18 17.57 -23.56
N CYS A 424 -1.38 17.89 -22.28
CA CYS A 424 -0.90 17.06 -21.17
C CYS A 424 -1.48 15.64 -21.21
N SER A 425 -2.79 15.50 -21.43
CA SER A 425 -3.45 14.18 -21.52
C SER A 425 -2.96 13.37 -22.72
N PHE A 426 -2.74 14.00 -23.88
CA PHE A 426 -2.12 13.38 -25.05
C PHE A 426 -0.69 12.93 -24.72
N ALA A 427 0.12 13.86 -24.21
CA ALA A 427 1.55 13.67 -23.95
C ALA A 427 1.81 12.48 -23.01
N ALA A 428 0.97 12.30 -21.99
CA ALA A 428 1.00 11.17 -21.06
C ALA A 428 0.91 9.80 -21.75
N LEU A 429 0.20 9.71 -22.88
CA LEU A 429 0.03 8.47 -23.64
C LEU A 429 1.14 8.25 -24.69
N ASN A 430 1.90 9.29 -25.04
CA ASN A 430 2.77 9.30 -26.21
C ASN A 430 4.24 9.64 -25.89
N LYS A 431 4.62 9.57 -24.62
CA LYS A 431 5.98 9.85 -24.12
C LYS A 431 6.53 11.19 -24.65
N ALA A 432 5.69 12.21 -24.63
CA ALA A 432 6.00 13.51 -25.21
C ALA A 432 6.07 14.60 -24.13
N ILE A 433 6.80 15.68 -24.43
CA ILE A 433 6.73 16.93 -23.65
C ILE A 433 5.64 17.84 -24.21
N VAL A 434 5.07 18.70 -23.37
CA VAL A 434 4.04 19.68 -23.76
C VAL A 434 4.73 20.99 -24.07
N VAL A 435 4.46 21.53 -25.26
CA VAL A 435 5.23 22.62 -25.84
C VAL A 435 4.29 23.70 -26.37
N ASP A 436 4.57 24.92 -25.96
CA ASP A 436 3.94 26.11 -26.48
C ASP A 436 4.49 26.44 -27.88
N GLU A 437 3.65 26.93 -28.78
CA GLU A 437 4.09 27.36 -30.11
C GLU A 437 5.24 28.38 -30.08
N VAL A 438 5.33 29.23 -29.04
CA VAL A 438 6.40 30.23 -28.91
C VAL A 438 7.78 29.60 -28.74
N ILE A 439 7.87 28.42 -28.09
CA ILE A 439 9.14 27.73 -27.84
C ILE A 439 9.38 26.53 -28.76
N GLU A 440 8.43 26.21 -29.65
CA GLU A 440 8.53 25.12 -30.63
C GLU A 440 9.81 25.18 -31.48
N PRO A 441 10.23 26.33 -32.05
CA PRO A 441 11.43 26.38 -32.89
C PRO A 441 12.68 25.87 -32.17
N LYS A 442 12.79 26.14 -30.86
CA LYS A 442 13.91 25.69 -30.03
C LYS A 442 13.85 24.19 -29.75
N VAL A 443 12.66 23.65 -29.46
CA VAL A 443 12.44 22.20 -29.30
C VAL A 443 12.78 21.44 -30.58
N ARG A 444 12.38 21.97 -31.74
CA ARG A 444 12.73 21.41 -33.06
C ARG A 444 14.23 21.44 -33.32
N ALA A 445 14.91 22.54 -33.01
CA ALA A 445 16.36 22.66 -33.15
C ALA A 445 17.12 21.66 -32.28
N MET A 446 16.54 21.22 -31.16
CA MET A 446 17.09 20.14 -30.32
C MET A 446 16.85 18.74 -30.90
N GLY A 447 16.17 18.60 -32.04
CA GLY A 447 15.90 17.33 -32.70
C GLY A 447 14.78 16.50 -32.05
N ILE A 448 13.87 17.14 -31.32
CA ILE A 448 12.71 16.47 -30.73
C ILE A 448 11.56 16.48 -31.76
N SER A 449 10.98 15.32 -32.03
CA SER A 449 10.00 15.14 -33.12
C SER A 449 8.60 15.62 -32.72
N PHE A 450 7.84 16.15 -33.68
CA PHE A 450 6.44 16.51 -33.50
C PHE A 450 5.55 15.27 -33.36
N LYS A 451 4.59 15.26 -32.41
CA LYS A 451 3.65 14.14 -32.17
C LYS A 451 2.19 14.49 -32.32
N GLY A 452 1.81 15.73 -32.08
CA GLY A 452 0.41 16.13 -32.15
C GLY A 452 0.21 17.62 -31.89
N ASP A 453 -0.94 18.12 -32.33
CA ASP A 453 -1.37 19.50 -32.14
C ASP A 453 -2.72 19.49 -31.44
N CYS A 454 -2.79 20.12 -30.27
CA CYS A 454 -4.02 20.33 -29.51
C CYS A 454 -4.50 21.78 -29.59
N ARG A 455 -3.87 22.67 -30.36
CA ARG A 455 -4.36 24.05 -30.50
C ARG A 455 -5.76 24.04 -31.11
N GLY A 456 -6.64 24.89 -30.58
CA GLY A 456 -8.03 25.01 -31.05
C GLY A 456 -8.97 23.86 -30.64
N THR A 457 -8.51 22.91 -29.81
CA THR A 457 -9.41 21.92 -29.20
C THR A 457 -10.21 22.52 -28.06
N ASP A 458 -11.45 22.08 -27.83
CA ASP A 458 -12.28 22.45 -26.68
C ASP A 458 -11.93 21.64 -25.40
N GLU A 459 -12.57 21.97 -24.28
CA GLU A 459 -12.37 21.31 -22.98
C GLU A 459 -12.76 19.82 -22.94
N SER A 460 -13.59 19.34 -23.88
CA SER A 460 -14.09 17.95 -23.90
C SER A 460 -13.19 17.02 -24.72
N TRP A 461 -12.38 17.58 -25.62
CA TRP A 461 -11.64 16.85 -26.64
C TRP A 461 -10.80 15.69 -26.10
N ALA A 462 -10.03 15.87 -25.02
CA ALA A 462 -9.18 14.79 -24.50
C ALA A 462 -10.00 13.64 -23.93
N TYR A 463 -11.11 13.93 -23.25
CA TYR A 463 -12.02 12.89 -22.76
C TYR A 463 -12.57 12.07 -23.93
N GLU A 464 -13.13 12.74 -24.94
CA GLU A 464 -13.74 12.07 -26.08
C GLU A 464 -12.75 11.24 -26.89
N LYS A 465 -11.53 11.76 -27.06
CA LYS A 465 -10.52 11.11 -27.90
C LYS A 465 -9.77 10.01 -27.19
N PHE A 466 -9.51 10.14 -25.88
CA PHE A 466 -8.51 9.35 -25.17
C PHE A 466 -8.99 8.63 -23.91
N TRP A 467 -10.19 8.91 -23.37
CA TRP A 467 -10.64 8.29 -22.12
C TRP A 467 -10.51 6.77 -22.12
N ASN A 468 -10.95 6.13 -23.21
CA ASN A 468 -10.89 4.67 -23.37
C ASN A 468 -9.63 4.19 -24.15
N LYS A 469 -8.60 5.03 -24.30
CA LYS A 469 -7.37 4.73 -25.04
C LYS A 469 -6.11 4.72 -24.17
N GLY A 470 -6.26 4.45 -22.88
CA GLY A 470 -5.15 4.24 -21.95
C GLY A 470 -5.01 5.31 -20.86
N LEU A 471 -5.93 6.27 -20.77
CA LEU A 471 -6.03 7.15 -19.61
C LEU A 471 -6.51 6.36 -18.38
N ASN A 472 -6.14 6.87 -17.21
CA ASN A 472 -6.51 6.31 -15.91
C ASN A 472 -7.99 6.59 -15.57
N HIS A 473 -8.68 5.60 -14.99
CA HIS A 473 -10.10 5.71 -14.61
C HIS A 473 -10.35 5.78 -13.09
N SER A 474 -9.29 5.74 -12.30
CA SER A 474 -9.32 5.87 -10.83
C SER A 474 -8.89 7.25 -10.32
N THR A 475 -8.24 8.03 -11.18
CA THR A 475 -7.69 9.36 -10.87
C THR A 475 -7.91 10.27 -12.08
N VAL A 476 -8.52 11.42 -11.85
CA VAL A 476 -8.59 12.53 -12.80
C VAL A 476 -8.09 13.81 -12.15
N ILE A 477 -7.74 14.77 -12.99
CA ILE A 477 -7.19 16.06 -12.57
C ILE A 477 -8.11 17.18 -13.06
N GLU A 478 -8.74 17.90 -12.14
CA GLU A 478 -9.55 19.08 -12.44
C GLU A 478 -8.68 20.33 -12.24
N LEU A 479 -8.14 20.89 -13.33
CA LEU A 479 -7.12 21.93 -13.26
C LEU A 479 -7.41 23.05 -14.25
N SER A 480 -7.62 24.25 -13.73
CA SER A 480 -7.82 25.43 -14.56
C SER A 480 -6.63 25.65 -15.53
N PRO A 481 -6.85 25.94 -16.82
CA PRO A 481 -5.76 26.01 -17.79
C PRO A 481 -4.72 27.10 -17.53
N ASP A 482 -5.03 28.12 -16.71
CA ASP A 482 -4.07 29.16 -16.29
C ASP A 482 -2.96 28.66 -15.36
N LYS A 483 -3.07 27.41 -14.86
CA LYS A 483 -2.01 26.76 -14.09
C LYS A 483 -0.99 26.14 -15.03
N ASP A 484 0.15 26.79 -15.23
CA ASP A 484 1.17 26.32 -16.18
C ASP A 484 2.03 25.14 -15.67
N ALA A 485 2.10 24.89 -14.36
CA ALA A 485 2.97 23.84 -13.80
C ALA A 485 2.32 22.90 -12.79
N ALA A 486 1.50 23.40 -11.86
CA ALA A 486 0.92 22.60 -10.77
C ALA A 486 0.15 21.38 -11.30
N LEU A 487 0.25 20.24 -10.59
CA LEU A 487 -0.31 18.92 -10.93
C LEU A 487 0.07 18.30 -12.29
N ARG A 488 0.61 19.05 -13.26
CA ARG A 488 0.87 18.54 -14.62
C ARG A 488 1.90 17.41 -14.61
N ASP A 489 2.88 17.48 -13.72
CA ASP A 489 3.86 16.41 -13.52
C ASP A 489 3.17 15.10 -13.09
N TYR A 490 2.28 15.18 -12.11
CA TYR A 490 1.55 14.03 -11.60
C TYR A 490 0.54 13.50 -12.61
N ALA A 491 -0.18 14.40 -13.30
CA ALA A 491 -1.17 14.03 -14.30
C ALA A 491 -0.54 13.21 -15.44
N ILE A 492 0.63 13.65 -15.93
CA ILE A 492 1.37 12.95 -16.98
C ILE A 492 1.92 11.62 -16.48
N MET A 493 2.55 11.60 -15.30
CA MET A 493 3.10 10.38 -14.70
C MET A 493 2.02 9.31 -14.53
N THR A 494 0.81 9.72 -14.12
CA THR A 494 -0.31 8.82 -13.81
C THR A 494 -1.21 8.50 -14.99
N LYS A 495 -0.98 9.16 -16.14
CA LYS A 495 -1.89 9.12 -17.31
C LYS A 495 -3.32 9.51 -16.95
N SER A 496 -3.46 10.45 -16.02
CA SER A 496 -4.78 10.97 -15.64
C SER A 496 -5.29 11.93 -16.70
N LEU A 497 -6.60 11.94 -16.92
CA LEU A 497 -7.24 12.99 -17.71
C LEU A 497 -7.11 14.33 -16.97
N LEU A 498 -6.59 15.36 -17.65
CA LEU A 498 -6.75 16.74 -17.20
C LEU A 498 -7.97 17.35 -17.90
N PHE A 499 -8.88 17.92 -17.12
CA PHE A 499 -10.06 18.61 -17.61
C PHE A 499 -10.34 19.85 -16.75
N TYR A 500 -11.15 20.77 -17.26
CA TYR A 500 -11.67 21.88 -16.48
C TYR A 500 -12.91 22.47 -17.15
N GLU A 501 -14.00 22.60 -16.40
CA GLU A 501 -15.24 23.24 -16.85
C GLU A 501 -15.42 24.53 -16.02
N ASN A 502 -15.16 25.70 -16.61
CA ASN A 502 -15.09 26.98 -15.88
C ASN A 502 -16.46 27.48 -15.37
N SER A 503 -17.57 26.99 -15.93
CA SER A 503 -18.91 27.43 -15.55
C SER A 503 -19.33 26.80 -14.23
N ILE A 504 -19.94 27.57 -13.33
CA ILE A 504 -20.55 27.03 -12.11
C ILE A 504 -21.82 26.22 -12.46
N ASP A 505 -22.64 26.74 -13.36
CA ASP A 505 -23.97 26.17 -13.68
C ASP A 505 -23.92 25.04 -14.72
N LYS A 506 -22.88 24.99 -15.56
CA LYS A 506 -22.68 23.91 -16.51
C LYS A 506 -21.73 22.89 -15.90
N THR A 507 -22.24 21.68 -15.69
CA THR A 507 -21.53 20.55 -15.09
C THR A 507 -21.51 19.33 -16.00
N ASN A 508 -21.90 19.46 -17.27
CA ASN A 508 -22.13 18.33 -18.16
C ASN A 508 -20.85 17.53 -18.40
N LEU A 509 -19.72 18.20 -18.60
CA LEU A 509 -18.45 17.52 -18.83
C LEU A 509 -17.96 16.85 -17.54
N ARG A 510 -17.94 17.57 -16.42
CA ARG A 510 -17.45 17.00 -15.15
C ARG A 510 -18.33 15.85 -14.64
N GLU A 511 -19.66 15.96 -14.71
CA GLU A 511 -20.59 14.87 -14.33
C GLU A 511 -20.38 13.64 -15.24
N LYS A 512 -20.18 13.86 -16.55
CA LYS A 512 -19.86 12.78 -17.50
C LYS A 512 -18.53 12.11 -17.18
N ILE A 513 -17.51 12.86 -16.79
CA ILE A 513 -16.22 12.31 -16.36
C ILE A 513 -16.39 11.50 -15.07
N PHE A 514 -16.95 12.10 -14.01
CA PHE A 514 -17.10 11.43 -12.71
C PHE A 514 -17.96 10.18 -12.77
N SER A 515 -19.06 10.20 -13.52
CA SER A 515 -19.91 9.02 -13.75
C SER A 515 -19.18 7.89 -14.49
N SER A 516 -18.18 8.22 -15.31
CA SER A 516 -17.37 7.25 -16.05
C SER A 516 -16.23 6.63 -15.21
N MET A 517 -15.98 7.14 -14.01
CA MET A 517 -14.88 6.67 -13.16
C MET A 517 -15.24 5.39 -12.39
N GLY A 518 -14.19 4.62 -12.08
CA GLY A 518 -14.30 3.38 -11.30
C GLY A 518 -14.73 3.58 -9.84
N LYS A 519 -14.72 2.50 -9.06
CA LYS A 519 -14.91 2.56 -7.59
C LYS A 519 -13.65 3.11 -6.92
N ASN A 520 -13.81 3.74 -5.75
CA ASN A 520 -12.72 4.35 -4.96
C ASN A 520 -11.94 5.45 -5.70
N SER A 521 -12.58 6.13 -6.65
CA SER A 521 -11.96 7.14 -7.51
C SER A 521 -11.70 8.46 -6.79
N ILE A 522 -10.69 9.20 -7.26
CA ILE A 522 -10.34 10.53 -6.74
C ILE A 522 -10.23 11.56 -7.87
N CYS A 523 -10.67 12.78 -7.60
CA CYS A 523 -10.33 13.95 -8.38
C CYS A 523 -9.29 14.78 -7.61
N LEU A 524 -8.12 15.05 -8.18
CA LEU A 524 -7.18 16.03 -7.62
C LEU A 524 -7.34 17.36 -8.36
N GLY A 525 -7.22 18.47 -7.63
CA GLY A 525 -7.37 19.81 -8.19
C GLY A 525 -8.62 20.48 -7.64
N TRP A 526 -9.13 21.49 -8.33
CA TRP A 526 -10.25 22.29 -7.86
C TRP A 526 -11.11 22.81 -9.01
N GLY A 527 -12.43 22.72 -8.83
CA GLY A 527 -13.42 23.22 -9.77
C GLY A 527 -13.70 24.73 -9.63
N PRO A 528 -14.69 25.25 -10.35
CA PRO A 528 -15.06 26.67 -10.33
C PRO A 528 -15.74 27.14 -9.03
N ASP A 529 -16.29 26.22 -8.24
CA ASP A 529 -16.91 26.48 -6.95
C ASP A 529 -16.78 25.26 -6.02
N GLU A 530 -17.07 25.42 -4.74
CA GLU A 530 -16.97 24.34 -3.76
C GLU A 530 -18.20 23.42 -3.79
N PHE A 531 -19.39 23.96 -3.51
CA PHE A 531 -20.58 23.16 -3.25
C PHE A 531 -21.01 22.30 -4.44
N ASN A 532 -21.15 22.89 -5.62
CA ASN A 532 -21.63 22.15 -6.80
C ASN A 532 -20.58 21.17 -7.26
N ASN A 533 -19.30 21.52 -7.16
CA ASN A 533 -18.21 20.64 -7.56
C ASN A 533 -18.12 19.40 -6.67
N VAL A 534 -18.08 19.58 -5.35
CA VAL A 534 -18.03 18.47 -4.38
C VAL A 534 -19.33 17.66 -4.43
N SER A 535 -20.49 18.31 -4.66
CA SER A 535 -21.77 17.61 -4.84
C SER A 535 -21.77 16.73 -6.09
N ALA A 536 -21.31 17.23 -7.24
CA ALA A 536 -21.22 16.47 -8.49
C ALA A 536 -20.28 15.26 -8.35
N ALA A 537 -19.10 15.46 -7.76
CA ALA A 537 -18.17 14.36 -7.50
C ALA A 537 -18.79 13.32 -6.54
N SER A 538 -19.39 13.76 -5.44
CA SER A 538 -19.99 12.89 -4.42
C SER A 538 -21.10 12.03 -5.02
N LYS A 539 -22.00 12.63 -5.80
CA LYS A 539 -23.10 11.94 -6.50
C LYS A 539 -22.64 10.73 -7.31
N HIS A 540 -21.42 10.79 -7.85
CA HIS A 540 -20.82 9.70 -8.63
C HIS A 540 -19.79 8.85 -7.85
N GLY A 541 -19.72 9.03 -6.54
CA GLY A 541 -18.83 8.34 -5.61
C GLY A 541 -17.34 8.62 -5.87
N VAL A 542 -17.04 9.85 -6.27
CA VAL A 542 -15.70 10.42 -6.39
C VAL A 542 -15.52 11.41 -5.24
N SER A 543 -14.36 11.39 -4.59
CA SER A 543 -14.00 12.47 -3.65
C SER A 543 -12.95 13.38 -4.28
N VAL A 544 -12.95 14.65 -3.88
CA VAL A 544 -12.07 15.70 -4.40
C VAL A 544 -10.93 15.96 -3.41
N VAL A 545 -9.78 16.38 -3.90
CA VAL A 545 -8.68 16.90 -3.05
C VAL A 545 -8.21 18.20 -3.68
N ALA A 546 -8.37 19.31 -2.94
CA ALA A 546 -7.81 20.59 -3.34
C ALA A 546 -6.30 20.47 -3.48
N ALA A 547 -5.83 20.55 -4.72
CA ALA A 547 -4.44 20.33 -5.08
C ALA A 547 -4.02 21.15 -6.31
N ASP A 548 -4.80 22.14 -6.75
CA ASP A 548 -4.55 22.91 -7.97
C ASP A 548 -3.28 23.80 -7.89
N TRP A 549 -2.66 23.86 -6.71
CA TRP A 549 -1.33 24.43 -6.44
C TRP A 549 -0.32 23.41 -5.87
N ALA A 550 -0.55 22.12 -6.06
CA ALA A 550 0.38 21.06 -5.67
C ALA A 550 1.45 20.83 -6.74
N TYR A 551 2.70 20.69 -6.31
CA TYR A 551 3.88 20.46 -7.14
C TYR A 551 4.61 19.19 -6.69
N ASN A 552 5.46 18.64 -7.56
CA ASN A 552 6.39 17.58 -7.23
C ASN A 552 5.76 16.28 -6.73
N LEU A 553 4.47 16.03 -6.93
CA LEU A 553 3.83 14.78 -6.50
C LEU A 553 4.43 13.58 -7.27
N SER A 554 4.93 13.79 -8.48
CA SER A 554 5.70 12.76 -9.21
C SER A 554 6.99 12.36 -8.49
N THR A 555 7.61 13.25 -7.71
CA THR A 555 8.81 12.95 -6.91
C THR A 555 8.45 12.49 -5.51
N LEU A 556 7.60 13.25 -4.80
CA LEU A 556 7.25 13.04 -3.40
C LEU A 556 6.51 11.71 -3.16
N SER A 557 5.72 11.24 -4.14
CA SER A 557 4.96 9.99 -4.02
C SER A 557 5.84 8.73 -4.11
N ALA A 558 7.11 8.87 -4.50
CA ALA A 558 8.08 7.78 -4.47
C ALA A 558 8.39 7.32 -3.05
N PHE A 559 8.02 8.07 -2.02
CA PHE A 559 8.15 7.77 -0.58
C PHE A 559 7.41 6.50 -0.15
N ARG A 560 8.00 5.49 0.52
CA ARG A 560 7.17 4.46 1.19
C ARG A 560 6.33 5.12 2.28
N SER A 561 5.03 4.83 2.29
CA SER A 561 4.15 5.27 3.36
C SER A 561 4.56 4.63 4.69
N ILE A 562 4.61 5.42 5.74
CA ILE A 562 5.05 5.00 7.07
C ILE A 562 3.86 4.68 7.97
N SER A 563 4.01 3.71 8.87
CA SER A 563 3.13 3.60 10.02
C SER A 563 3.58 4.62 11.05
N VAL A 564 2.65 5.42 11.58
CA VAL A 564 2.99 6.38 12.63
C VAL A 564 2.96 5.64 13.97
N ALA A 565 4.01 5.84 14.79
CA ALA A 565 4.09 5.24 16.11
C ALA A 565 3.00 5.78 17.04
N LYS A 566 2.46 4.91 17.89
CA LYS A 566 1.51 5.30 18.93
C LYS A 566 2.23 6.15 19.98
N ARG A 567 1.73 7.34 20.27
CA ARG A 567 2.21 8.19 21.38
C ARG A 567 2.04 7.47 22.72
N SER A 568 2.79 7.92 23.74
CA SER A 568 2.66 7.50 25.13
C SER A 568 1.22 7.69 25.65
N LYS A 569 0.93 7.10 26.82
CA LYS A 569 -0.43 7.09 27.40
C LYS A 569 -0.95 8.52 27.55
N LEU A 570 -2.02 8.84 26.81
CA LEU A 570 -2.76 10.09 26.93
C LEU A 570 -3.38 10.18 28.33
N GLU A 571 -3.04 11.21 29.10
CA GLU A 571 -3.72 11.51 30.35
C GLU A 571 -5.07 12.15 30.06
N ILE A 572 -6.12 11.61 30.69
CA ILE A 572 -7.49 12.14 30.58
C ILE A 572 -7.78 12.79 31.93
N PRO A 573 -7.99 14.11 31.98
CA PRO A 573 -8.37 14.79 33.22
C PRO A 573 -9.61 14.15 33.82
N LYS A 574 -9.62 13.99 35.15
CA LYS A 574 -10.79 13.56 35.91
C LYS A 574 -11.21 14.71 36.80
N GLU A 575 -12.05 15.56 36.26
CA GLU A 575 -12.50 16.77 36.93
C GLU A 575 -13.99 16.96 36.69
N ASP A 576 -14.72 17.25 37.77
CA ASP A 576 -16.14 17.56 37.74
C ASP A 576 -16.32 19.09 37.78
N ASN A 577 -17.51 19.57 37.40
CA ASN A 577 -17.86 20.99 37.45
C ASN A 577 -16.95 21.89 36.59
N VAL A 578 -16.61 21.39 35.39
CA VAL A 578 -15.85 22.13 34.38
C VAL A 578 -16.53 22.06 33.01
N HIS A 579 -16.26 23.08 32.20
CA HIS A 579 -16.64 23.16 30.79
C HIS A 579 -15.41 22.87 29.94
N TYR A 580 -15.46 21.79 29.14
CA TYR A 580 -14.38 21.40 28.25
C TYR A 580 -14.51 22.09 26.90
N VAL A 581 -13.41 22.67 26.42
CA VAL A 581 -13.33 23.31 25.11
C VAL A 581 -12.23 22.65 24.29
N THR A 582 -12.49 22.41 23.01
CA THR A 582 -11.47 21.96 22.05
C THR A 582 -11.48 22.83 20.81
N PHE A 583 -10.30 23.09 20.26
CA PHE A 583 -10.11 23.86 19.04
C PHE A 583 -9.57 22.95 17.94
N ILE A 584 -10.10 23.08 16.73
CA ILE A 584 -9.61 22.39 15.54
C ILE A 584 -9.39 23.40 14.42
N MET A 585 -8.16 23.46 13.91
CA MET A 585 -7.82 24.24 12.72
C MET A 585 -8.41 23.58 11.47
N SER A 586 -9.09 24.37 10.65
CA SER A 586 -9.76 23.95 9.42
C SER A 586 -8.80 23.65 8.26
N ASP A 587 -9.37 23.30 7.11
CA ASP A 587 -8.71 23.22 5.79
C ASP A 587 -7.55 22.23 5.66
N GLY A 588 -7.43 21.28 6.59
CA GLY A 588 -6.43 20.22 6.51
C GLY A 588 -6.65 19.24 5.36
N ASP A 589 -7.83 19.23 4.73
CA ASP A 589 -8.12 18.48 3.49
C ASP A 589 -7.41 19.08 2.27
N ASN A 590 -7.02 20.35 2.34
CA ASN A 590 -6.35 21.08 1.28
C ASN A 590 -4.88 20.64 1.16
N LEU A 591 -4.61 19.74 0.20
CA LEU A 591 -3.27 19.19 -0.03
C LEU A 591 -2.26 20.27 -0.43
N GLN A 592 -2.68 21.29 -1.18
CA GLN A 592 -1.73 22.35 -1.59
C GLN A 592 -1.28 23.21 -0.41
N TRP A 593 -2.16 23.47 0.56
CA TRP A 593 -1.79 24.20 1.77
C TRP A 593 -0.79 23.42 2.61
N ASN A 594 -1.06 22.12 2.82
CA ASN A 594 -0.17 21.22 3.55
C ASN A 594 1.22 21.06 2.90
N LEU A 595 1.33 21.20 1.58
CA LEU A 595 2.60 21.07 0.87
C LEU A 595 3.30 22.41 0.61
N GLY A 596 2.58 23.52 0.72
CA GLY A 596 2.98 24.77 0.11
C GLY A 596 3.49 25.82 1.08
N ASN A 597 2.68 26.14 2.08
CA ASN A 597 2.89 27.29 2.95
C ASN A 597 2.25 27.15 4.33
N ASN A 598 1.92 25.94 4.78
CA ASN A 598 1.41 25.70 6.13
C ASN A 598 2.54 25.42 7.13
N TYR A 599 3.49 24.56 6.77
CA TYR A 599 4.45 23.97 7.72
C TYR A 599 5.40 24.99 8.35
N THR A 600 5.91 25.93 7.55
CA THR A 600 6.83 26.97 8.06
C THR A 600 6.16 28.30 8.37
N SER A 601 4.87 28.44 8.09
CA SER A 601 4.18 29.71 8.28
C SER A 601 4.01 30.02 9.77
N ASP A 602 4.53 31.17 10.18
CA ASP A 602 4.32 31.73 11.52
C ASP A 602 2.84 32.01 11.81
N LYS A 603 1.96 31.96 10.80
CA LYS A 603 0.50 32.07 11.01
C LYS A 603 -0.13 30.77 11.49
N TRP A 604 0.41 29.63 11.06
CA TRP A 604 -0.22 28.31 11.19
C TRP A 604 0.70 27.30 11.86
N PHE A 605 1.04 26.20 11.19
CA PHE A 605 1.75 25.08 11.81
C PHE A 605 3.16 25.45 12.28
N GLY A 606 3.78 26.47 11.65
CA GLY A 606 5.08 27.01 12.01
C GLY A 606 5.08 28.01 13.18
N PHE A 607 3.92 28.39 13.72
CA PHE A 607 3.84 29.37 14.81
C PHE A 607 4.71 28.98 16.02
N PRO A 608 5.61 29.87 16.52
CA PRO A 608 6.63 29.51 17.51
C PRO A 608 6.13 28.85 18.80
N ASP A 609 4.95 29.25 19.29
CA ASP A 609 4.36 28.73 20.54
C ASP A 609 3.28 27.66 20.32
N ARG A 610 3.10 27.17 19.09
CA ARG A 610 2.06 26.18 18.75
C ARG A 610 2.15 24.92 19.63
N ASN A 611 3.37 24.49 19.94
CA ASN A 611 3.62 23.26 20.71
C ASN A 611 3.17 23.32 22.19
N LYS A 612 2.81 24.51 22.69
CA LYS A 612 2.29 24.74 24.05
C LYS A 612 0.76 24.83 24.10
N LEU A 613 0.09 24.90 22.95
CA LEU A 613 -1.35 25.11 22.87
C LEU A 613 -2.06 23.77 22.60
N PRO A 614 -3.15 23.44 23.32
CA PRO A 614 -4.03 22.32 22.98
C PRO A 614 -4.86 22.65 21.72
N LEU A 615 -4.27 22.45 20.55
CA LEU A 615 -4.85 22.75 19.24
C LEU A 615 -4.82 21.51 18.33
N GLY A 616 -6.00 21.09 17.91
CA GLY A 616 -6.18 20.05 16.90
C GLY A 616 -5.93 20.55 15.48
N TRP A 617 -5.43 19.65 14.64
CA TRP A 617 -5.25 19.92 13.22
C TRP A 617 -5.97 18.85 12.41
N SER A 618 -6.78 19.26 11.44
CA SER A 618 -7.23 18.34 10.40
C SER A 618 -6.06 18.03 9.45
N MET A 619 -6.01 16.81 8.89
CA MET A 619 -4.93 16.39 8.01
C MET A 619 -5.43 15.44 6.93
N THR A 620 -5.13 15.76 5.68
CA THR A 620 -5.56 14.98 4.51
C THR A 620 -4.88 13.62 4.42
N PRO A 621 -5.63 12.53 4.21
CA PRO A 621 -5.03 11.22 3.90
C PRO A 621 -4.22 11.23 2.60
N ALA A 622 -4.41 12.22 1.71
CA ALA A 622 -3.65 12.32 0.47
C ALA A 622 -2.13 12.39 0.71
N LEU A 623 -1.67 13.08 1.77
CA LEU A 623 -0.24 13.15 2.12
C LEU A 623 0.38 11.76 2.38
N TYR A 624 -0.37 10.86 3.01
CA TYR A 624 0.09 9.50 3.30
C TYR A 624 0.43 8.71 2.03
N TYR A 625 -0.24 9.02 0.92
CA TYR A 625 0.01 8.36 -0.35
C TYR A 625 0.95 9.18 -1.24
N LEU A 626 0.74 10.50 -1.33
CA LEU A 626 1.36 11.34 -2.35
C LEU A 626 2.61 12.09 -1.87
N ALA A 627 2.79 12.27 -0.56
CA ALA A 627 3.99 12.89 0.00
C ALA A 627 4.34 12.31 1.38
N PRO A 628 4.71 11.02 1.47
CA PRO A 628 4.80 10.36 2.78
C PRO A 628 5.95 10.86 3.65
N THR A 629 7.00 11.43 3.03
CA THR A 629 8.11 12.07 3.74
C THR A 629 7.66 13.36 4.42
N VAL A 630 6.79 14.14 3.76
CA VAL A 630 6.16 15.34 4.31
C VAL A 630 5.26 14.98 5.49
N LEU A 631 4.40 13.97 5.34
CA LEU A 631 3.56 13.49 6.44
C LEU A 631 4.40 13.10 7.67
N ASN A 632 5.55 12.43 7.45
CA ASN A 632 6.47 12.06 8.51
C ASN A 632 7.00 13.28 9.29
N LEU A 633 7.32 14.38 8.60
CA LEU A 633 7.78 15.60 9.26
C LEU A 633 6.69 16.22 10.15
N TYR A 634 5.46 16.35 9.63
CA TYR A 634 4.32 16.81 10.42
C TYR A 634 4.15 15.97 11.70
N TYR A 635 4.18 14.64 11.59
CA TYR A 635 4.06 13.78 12.75
C TYR A 635 5.24 13.85 13.71
N LYS A 636 6.48 13.92 13.21
CA LYS A 636 7.66 14.10 14.07
C LYS A 636 7.54 15.38 14.89
N ASN A 637 7.10 16.47 14.27
CA ASN A 637 6.92 17.76 14.92
C ASN A 637 5.81 17.71 16.00
N VAL A 638 4.62 17.19 15.65
CA VAL A 638 3.52 17.05 16.63
C VAL A 638 3.89 16.10 17.76
N ILE A 639 4.63 15.00 17.50
CA ILE A 639 5.05 14.05 18.54
C ILE A 639 5.97 14.70 19.58
N SER A 640 6.75 15.71 19.19
CA SER A 640 7.63 16.48 20.07
C SER A 640 6.94 17.62 20.82
N ASP A 641 5.65 17.86 20.63
CA ASP A 641 4.94 18.94 21.33
C ASP A 641 4.86 18.71 22.85
N ASN A 642 4.89 19.80 23.62
CA ASN A 642 4.71 19.78 25.08
C ASN A 642 3.29 19.37 25.47
N VAL A 643 2.32 19.64 24.59
CA VAL A 643 0.94 19.18 24.70
C VAL A 643 0.74 17.96 23.81
N ASN A 644 -0.18 17.07 24.20
CA ASN A 644 -0.56 15.89 23.42
C ASN A 644 -1.42 16.23 22.19
N ASN A 645 -0.98 17.21 21.39
CA ASN A 645 -1.61 17.57 20.12
C ASN A 645 -1.69 16.35 19.20
N ASN A 646 -2.74 16.33 18.39
CA ASN A 646 -3.00 15.22 17.49
C ASN A 646 -3.64 15.73 16.20
N PHE A 647 -3.41 14.96 15.14
CA PHE A 647 -4.15 15.13 13.90
C PHE A 647 -5.48 14.36 13.96
N ILE A 648 -6.50 14.91 13.33
CA ILE A 648 -7.72 14.19 12.96
C ILE A 648 -7.80 14.08 11.44
N VAL A 649 -8.59 13.13 10.93
CA VAL A 649 -8.83 13.06 9.48
C VAL A 649 -9.65 14.28 9.07
N SER A 650 -9.23 14.93 7.98
CA SER A 650 -9.93 16.11 7.44
C SER A 650 -11.27 15.77 6.76
N PRO A 651 -12.14 16.78 6.56
CA PRO A 651 -13.39 16.63 5.82
C PRO A 651 -13.21 16.02 4.42
N SER A 652 -13.92 14.97 4.02
CA SER A 652 -14.77 14.07 4.81
C SER A 652 -14.25 12.64 4.73
N GLY A 653 -12.94 12.47 4.94
CA GLY A 653 -12.27 11.16 4.91
C GLY A 653 -11.08 11.12 3.94
N ASN A 654 -11.06 10.13 3.03
CA ASN A 654 -9.97 9.92 2.06
C ASN A 654 -9.74 11.12 1.12
N GLY A 655 -10.73 12.00 1.00
CA GLY A 655 -10.79 13.22 0.20
C GLY A 655 -12.13 13.90 0.51
N TYR A 656 -12.28 15.17 0.14
CA TYR A 656 -13.48 15.95 0.39
C TYR A 656 -14.66 15.43 -0.43
N MET A 657 -15.76 15.11 0.27
CA MET A 657 -17.02 14.65 -0.29
C MET A 657 -18.14 14.94 0.73
N TYR A 658 -19.39 14.92 0.28
CA TYR A 658 -20.57 14.99 1.14
C TYR A 658 -21.14 13.58 1.32
N PRO A 659 -20.97 12.93 2.49
CA PRO A 659 -21.44 11.56 2.71
C PRO A 659 -22.90 11.32 2.36
N SER A 660 -23.79 12.30 2.60
CA SER A 660 -25.22 12.23 2.29
C SER A 660 -25.52 12.19 0.79
N LYS A 661 -24.66 12.82 -0.03
CA LYS A 661 -24.75 12.86 -1.49
C LYS A 661 -23.88 11.80 -2.15
N PHE A 662 -23.06 11.07 -1.38
CA PHE A 662 -22.15 10.08 -1.92
C PHE A 662 -22.89 8.88 -2.50
N ASP A 663 -22.47 8.38 -3.67
CA ASP A 663 -23.04 7.16 -4.26
C ASP A 663 -23.03 6.01 -3.23
N ARG A 664 -24.22 5.59 -2.81
CA ARG A 664 -24.42 4.58 -1.75
C ARG A 664 -23.76 3.24 -2.09
N SER A 665 -23.67 2.90 -3.38
CA SER A 665 -23.02 1.67 -3.85
C SER A 665 -21.49 1.72 -3.74
N LYS A 666 -20.92 2.93 -3.68
CA LYS A 666 -19.47 3.21 -3.59
C LYS A 666 -19.02 3.60 -2.18
N LEU A 667 -19.94 3.98 -1.29
CA LEU A 667 -19.63 4.44 0.07
C LEU A 667 -18.95 3.39 0.95
N GLY A 668 -19.39 2.12 0.91
CA GLY A 668 -18.78 1.05 1.71
C GLY A 668 -17.28 0.85 1.44
N PRO A 669 -16.86 0.66 0.17
CA PRO A 669 -15.45 0.63 -0.21
C PRO A 669 -14.65 1.87 0.21
N TYR A 670 -15.23 3.07 0.09
CA TYR A 670 -14.60 4.32 0.53
C TYR A 670 -14.30 4.28 2.04
N ILE A 671 -15.30 3.92 2.85
CA ILE A 671 -15.17 3.86 4.32
C ILE A 671 -14.16 2.77 4.73
N ASN A 672 -14.12 1.63 4.03
CA ASN A 672 -13.12 0.59 4.31
C ASN A 672 -11.69 1.10 4.09
N LYS A 673 -11.45 1.84 3.00
CA LYS A 673 -10.15 2.48 2.71
C LYS A 673 -9.80 3.52 3.78
N LEU A 674 -10.78 4.30 4.22
CA LEU A 674 -10.60 5.28 5.30
C LEU A 674 -10.21 4.60 6.62
N ASN A 675 -10.92 3.53 7.02
CA ASN A 675 -10.61 2.79 8.23
C ASN A 675 -9.19 2.19 8.18
N GLU A 676 -8.79 1.63 7.04
CA GLU A 676 -7.43 1.10 6.87
C GLU A 676 -6.37 2.19 7.03
N TYR A 677 -6.58 3.36 6.42
CA TYR A 677 -5.70 4.52 6.58
C TYR A 677 -5.62 4.94 8.06
N MET A 678 -6.77 5.16 8.69
CA MET A 678 -6.88 5.58 10.10
C MET A 678 -6.12 4.64 11.03
N ARG A 679 -6.23 3.32 10.81
CA ARG A 679 -5.44 2.30 11.52
C ARG A 679 -3.93 2.49 11.35
N LYS A 680 -3.46 2.74 10.12
CA LYS A 680 -2.04 2.86 9.77
C LYS A 680 -1.38 4.11 10.36
N VAL A 681 -2.13 5.20 10.50
CA VAL A 681 -1.63 6.46 11.06
C VAL A 681 -2.09 6.72 12.50
N ASN A 682 -2.84 5.78 13.09
CA ASN A 682 -3.42 5.87 14.43
C ASN A 682 -4.25 7.15 14.65
N GLN A 683 -4.95 7.61 13.61
CA GLN A 683 -5.98 8.65 13.72
C GLN A 683 -7.32 7.99 14.04
N LYS A 684 -8.06 8.52 15.01
CA LYS A 684 -9.27 7.88 15.54
C LYS A 684 -10.56 8.62 15.22
N TYR A 685 -10.47 9.88 14.86
CA TYR A 685 -11.61 10.76 14.61
C TYR A 685 -11.48 11.39 13.24
N VAL A 686 -12.63 11.64 12.62
CA VAL A 686 -12.76 12.25 11.30
C VAL A 686 -13.68 13.46 11.41
N ALA A 687 -13.27 14.59 10.83
CA ALA A 687 -14.15 15.71 10.57
C ALA A 687 -14.98 15.40 9.32
N ILE A 688 -16.26 15.75 9.35
CA ILE A 688 -17.19 15.58 8.24
C ILE A 688 -17.84 16.93 7.97
N ILE A 689 -17.69 17.42 6.74
CA ILE A 689 -18.57 18.46 6.20
C ILE A 689 -19.63 17.75 5.35
N ASP A 690 -20.90 18.06 5.62
CA ASP A 690 -22.03 17.52 4.86
C ASP A 690 -23.16 18.55 4.76
N ASP A 691 -24.16 18.25 3.95
CA ASP A 691 -25.30 19.11 3.66
C ASP A 691 -26.54 18.67 4.47
N SER A 692 -26.74 19.29 5.64
CA SER A 692 -27.91 19.07 6.51
C SER A 692 -28.13 17.60 6.92
N ALA A 693 -27.04 16.84 7.08
CA ALA A 693 -27.07 15.40 7.30
C ALA A 693 -26.88 14.96 8.75
N PHE A 694 -26.72 15.89 9.70
CA PHE A 694 -26.37 15.57 11.09
C PHE A 694 -27.28 14.50 11.72
N GLU A 695 -28.60 14.57 11.52
CA GLU A 695 -29.56 13.61 12.08
C GLU A 695 -29.58 12.24 11.39
N ASN A 696 -28.79 12.04 10.32
CA ASN A 696 -28.81 10.81 9.54
C ASN A 696 -28.00 9.69 10.23
N ILE A 697 -28.56 9.13 11.30
CA ILE A 697 -27.86 8.14 12.10
C ILE A 697 -27.51 6.86 11.32
N GLU A 698 -28.35 6.46 10.35
CA GLU A 698 -28.08 5.31 9.49
C GLU A 698 -26.83 5.51 8.62
N LEU A 699 -26.60 6.73 8.15
CA LEU A 699 -25.39 7.09 7.42
C LEU A 699 -24.17 7.01 8.34
N TRP A 700 -24.25 7.57 9.54
CA TRP A 700 -23.16 7.56 10.51
C TRP A 700 -22.84 6.16 11.01
N ASN A 701 -23.84 5.28 11.13
CA ASN A 701 -23.65 3.88 11.49
C ASN A 701 -22.68 3.17 10.54
N LYS A 702 -22.65 3.54 9.26
CA LYS A 702 -21.71 2.96 8.28
C LYS A 702 -20.25 3.35 8.53
N PHE A 703 -20.00 4.53 9.10
CA PHE A 703 -18.66 4.96 9.49
C PHE A 703 -18.28 4.36 10.84
N THR A 704 -19.17 4.49 11.84
CA THR A 704 -18.90 4.11 13.22
C THR A 704 -18.95 2.59 13.45
N GLU A 705 -19.49 1.78 12.54
CA GLU A 705 -19.33 0.31 12.60
C GLU A 705 -17.86 -0.11 12.44
N LYS A 706 -17.01 0.74 11.86
CA LYS A 706 -15.61 0.42 11.61
C LYS A 706 -14.77 0.58 12.88
N PRO A 707 -13.85 -0.36 13.17
CA PRO A 707 -13.15 -0.40 14.45
C PRO A 707 -12.17 0.76 14.66
N ASP A 708 -11.59 1.34 13.61
CA ASP A 708 -10.59 2.41 13.75
C ASP A 708 -11.22 3.82 13.69
N ILE A 709 -12.51 3.92 13.34
CA ILE A 709 -13.30 5.17 13.41
C ILE A 709 -14.01 5.19 14.77
N GLN A 710 -13.54 6.02 15.71
CA GLN A 710 -14.02 6.07 17.10
C GLN A 710 -15.02 7.19 17.39
N GLY A 711 -15.29 8.06 16.42
CA GLY A 711 -16.24 9.16 16.51
C GLY A 711 -16.00 10.18 15.41
N MET A 712 -16.87 11.18 15.34
CA MET A 712 -16.86 12.19 14.28
C MET A 712 -17.03 13.60 14.83
N PHE A 713 -16.38 14.57 14.19
CA PHE A 713 -16.68 15.99 14.33
C PHE A 713 -17.51 16.41 13.13
N TYR A 714 -18.73 16.88 13.34
CA TYR A 714 -19.67 17.24 12.27
C TYR A 714 -19.71 18.76 12.06
N LEU A 715 -19.65 19.16 10.81
CA LEU A 715 -19.72 20.54 10.31
C LEU A 715 -20.81 20.59 9.25
N ASP A 716 -21.79 21.48 9.41
CA ASP A 716 -22.77 21.70 8.34
C ASP A 716 -22.22 22.64 7.27
N TYR A 717 -22.43 22.30 6.00
CA TYR A 717 -21.93 23.11 4.89
C TYR A 717 -22.51 24.53 4.89
N LYS A 718 -23.81 24.69 5.16
CA LYS A 718 -24.47 26.01 5.13
C LYS A 718 -23.89 26.93 6.20
N ARG A 719 -23.64 26.37 7.39
CA ARG A 719 -23.00 27.05 8.51
C ARG A 719 -22.45 26.01 9.48
N HIS A 720 -21.14 25.98 9.68
CA HIS A 720 -20.48 24.88 10.38
C HIS A 720 -21.01 24.60 11.80
N ASP A 721 -21.44 25.63 12.54
CA ASP A 721 -22.02 25.56 13.89
C ASP A 721 -23.56 25.47 13.93
N GLU A 722 -24.23 25.07 12.83
CA GLU A 722 -25.70 25.03 12.73
C GLU A 722 -26.36 24.24 13.88
N TYR A 723 -25.75 23.14 14.30
CA TYR A 723 -26.30 22.22 15.29
C TYR A 723 -25.87 22.50 16.74
N LYS A 724 -25.16 23.61 16.98
CA LYS A 724 -24.91 24.19 18.32
C LYS A 724 -24.36 23.22 19.36
N GLY A 725 -23.45 22.34 18.96
CA GLY A 725 -22.75 21.43 19.87
C GLY A 725 -23.55 20.19 20.29
N ARG A 726 -24.69 19.91 19.64
CA ARG A 726 -25.44 18.67 19.84
C ARG A 726 -24.55 17.46 19.56
N ILE A 727 -24.77 16.39 20.34
CA ILE A 727 -24.05 15.12 20.26
C ILE A 727 -25.05 14.02 19.93
N LEU A 728 -24.79 13.26 18.86
CA LEU A 728 -25.50 12.04 18.52
C LEU A 728 -24.63 10.82 18.80
N TRP A 729 -25.26 9.67 19.02
CA TRP A 729 -24.56 8.41 19.31
C TRP A 729 -24.82 7.37 18.23
N SER A 730 -23.75 6.93 17.57
CA SER A 730 -23.80 5.96 16.49
C SER A 730 -22.86 4.79 16.83
N ASN A 731 -23.40 3.58 16.99
CA ASN A 731 -22.63 2.41 17.47
C ASN A 731 -21.79 2.70 18.74
N ASN A 732 -22.37 3.39 19.72
CA ASN A 732 -21.68 3.84 20.95
C ASN A 732 -20.40 4.65 20.67
N LYS A 733 -20.45 5.48 19.64
CA LYS A 733 -19.40 6.44 19.26
C LYS A 733 -20.05 7.80 19.02
N PRO A 734 -19.47 8.89 19.57
CA PRO A 734 -20.07 10.20 19.47
C PRO A 734 -19.88 10.81 18.08
N VAL A 735 -20.93 11.45 17.58
CA VAL A 735 -20.94 12.38 16.45
C VAL A 735 -21.23 13.76 17.03
N VAL A 736 -20.19 14.57 17.15
CA VAL A 736 -20.23 15.86 17.85
C VAL A 736 -20.30 16.98 16.82
N SER A 737 -21.38 17.74 16.81
CA SER A 737 -21.47 18.92 15.96
C SER A 737 -20.63 20.08 16.49
N CYS A 738 -20.17 20.95 15.60
CA CYS A 738 -19.54 22.21 15.96
C CYS A 738 -20.51 23.08 16.76
N ARG A 739 -19.99 23.74 17.80
CA ARG A 739 -20.80 24.59 18.69
C ARG A 739 -20.57 26.06 18.42
N ASP A 740 -19.32 26.44 18.19
CA ASP A 740 -18.92 27.83 17.93
C ASP A 740 -17.82 27.87 16.86
N LEU A 741 -17.60 29.05 16.31
CA LEU A 741 -16.60 29.31 15.30
C LEU A 741 -15.58 30.32 15.82
N LEU A 742 -14.36 30.22 15.29
CA LEU A 742 -13.43 31.35 15.30
C LEU A 742 -13.20 31.70 13.83
N TRP A 743 -14.02 32.61 13.32
CA TRP A 743 -14.12 32.92 11.90
C TRP A 743 -14.56 34.38 11.71
N GLU A 744 -13.71 35.15 11.04
CA GLU A 744 -13.98 36.56 10.72
C GLU A 744 -15.35 36.77 10.07
N SER A 745 -16.06 37.83 10.46
CA SER A 745 -17.44 38.14 10.04
C SER A 745 -18.53 37.18 10.52
N LEU A 746 -18.21 36.08 11.21
CA LEU A 746 -19.20 35.18 11.82
C LEU A 746 -19.13 35.21 13.35
N GLU A 747 -17.92 35.12 13.90
CA GLU A 747 -17.65 35.12 15.34
C GLU A 747 -16.17 35.47 15.58
N ASN A 748 -15.94 36.58 16.30
CA ASN A 748 -14.60 37.02 16.67
C ASN A 748 -14.16 36.48 18.05
N GLU A 749 -12.93 36.81 18.44
CA GLU A 749 -12.28 36.34 19.67
C GLU A 749 -13.07 36.72 20.92
N ASP A 750 -13.47 37.99 21.05
CA ASP A 750 -14.18 38.51 22.21
C ASP A 750 -15.58 37.91 22.33
N GLU A 751 -16.31 37.83 21.21
CA GLU A 751 -17.64 37.21 21.14
C GLU A 751 -17.59 35.73 21.54
N LEU A 752 -16.60 34.98 21.05
CA LEU A 752 -16.41 33.57 21.39
C LEU A 752 -16.13 33.39 22.89
N VAL A 753 -15.22 34.21 23.44
CA VAL A 753 -14.89 34.20 24.86
C VAL A 753 -16.13 34.50 25.71
N GLU A 754 -16.87 35.55 25.37
CA GLU A 754 -18.08 35.96 26.10
C GLU A 754 -19.16 34.87 26.06
N ARG A 755 -19.36 34.20 24.92
CA ARG A 755 -20.33 33.11 24.78
C ARG A 755 -19.97 31.91 25.65
N ILE A 756 -18.71 31.49 25.64
CA ILE A 756 -18.27 30.36 26.48
C ILE A 756 -18.37 30.73 27.96
N LYS A 757 -17.94 31.93 28.36
CA LYS A 757 -18.09 32.43 29.75
C LYS A 757 -19.56 32.46 30.18
N SER A 758 -20.46 32.97 29.34
CA SER A 758 -21.89 33.03 29.62
C SER A 758 -22.51 31.63 29.83
N ARG A 759 -22.05 30.60 29.12
CA ARG A 759 -22.51 29.21 29.33
C ARG A 759 -22.01 28.65 30.66
N VAL A 760 -20.76 28.93 31.02
CA VAL A 760 -20.20 28.55 32.31
C VAL A 760 -20.96 29.21 33.45
N ASP A 761 -21.23 30.51 33.35
CA ASP A 761 -22.00 31.28 34.34
C ASP A 761 -23.46 30.79 34.45
N ALA A 762 -24.03 30.28 33.35
CA ALA A 762 -25.33 29.61 33.34
C ALA A 762 -25.30 28.17 33.88
N GLY A 763 -24.16 27.69 34.40
CA GLY A 763 -24.01 26.38 35.04
C GLY A 763 -23.80 25.21 34.07
N GLN A 764 -23.43 25.45 32.82
CA GLN A 764 -23.10 24.39 31.85
C GLN A 764 -21.72 23.78 32.11
N ILE A 765 -21.53 23.22 33.30
CA ILE A 765 -20.26 22.67 33.80
C ILE A 765 -20.41 21.21 34.28
N ASN A 766 -21.62 20.64 34.17
CA ASN A 766 -21.84 19.23 34.47
C ASN A 766 -21.29 18.36 33.34
N VAL A 767 -20.13 17.73 33.56
CA VAL A 767 -19.43 16.89 32.59
C VAL A 767 -20.22 15.66 32.13
N SER A 768 -21.32 15.30 32.80
CA SER A 768 -22.22 14.24 32.34
C SER A 768 -23.25 14.71 31.30
N SER A 769 -23.33 16.02 31.06
CA SER A 769 -24.20 16.65 30.06
C SER A 769 -23.42 17.07 28.81
N PRO A 770 -23.97 16.92 27.59
CA PRO A 770 -23.42 17.50 26.37
C PRO A 770 -23.17 19.02 26.47
N ASP A 771 -23.95 19.72 27.29
CA ASP A 771 -23.85 21.18 27.42
C ASP A 771 -22.52 21.64 28.02
N ALA A 772 -21.79 20.77 28.73
CA ALA A 772 -20.46 21.08 29.28
C ALA A 772 -19.32 20.97 28.27
N TYR A 773 -19.63 20.78 26.99
CA TYR A 773 -18.66 20.57 25.92
C TYR A 773 -18.83 21.60 24.80
N THR A 774 -17.72 22.21 24.38
CA THR A 774 -17.66 23.13 23.24
C THR A 774 -16.56 22.72 22.27
N PHE A 775 -16.98 22.32 21.07
CA PHE A 775 -16.09 22.18 19.92
C PHE A 775 -16.11 23.49 19.12
N VAL A 776 -14.94 24.14 19.04
CA VAL A 776 -14.70 25.34 18.24
C VAL A 776 -13.94 24.98 16.96
N TYR A 777 -14.48 25.37 15.81
CA TYR A 777 -13.80 25.23 14.52
C TYR A 777 -13.17 26.56 14.10
N VAL A 778 -11.87 26.54 13.80
CA VAL A 778 -11.07 27.73 13.53
C VAL A 778 -10.81 27.85 12.04
N HIS A 779 -11.25 28.95 11.43
CA HIS A 779 -11.11 29.18 10.00
C HIS A 779 -9.71 29.71 9.65
N ALA A 780 -8.89 28.82 9.05
CA ALA A 780 -7.47 29.05 8.80
C ALA A 780 -7.18 30.28 7.92
N TRP A 781 -8.10 30.68 7.04
CA TRP A 781 -7.86 31.81 6.12
C TRP A 781 -8.12 33.18 6.73
N SER A 782 -8.82 33.23 7.85
CA SER A 782 -9.13 34.49 8.54
C SER A 782 -8.55 34.59 9.95
N LYS A 783 -8.13 33.47 10.53
CA LYS A 783 -7.64 33.41 11.91
C LYS A 783 -6.37 32.56 11.97
N ASP A 784 -5.37 33.10 12.65
CA ASP A 784 -4.06 32.50 12.84
C ASP A 784 -3.97 31.84 14.23
N VAL A 785 -2.89 31.10 14.49
CA VAL A 785 -2.67 30.45 15.81
C VAL A 785 -2.55 31.49 16.94
N SER A 786 -2.11 32.71 16.64
CA SER A 786 -2.10 33.82 17.61
C SER A 786 -3.50 34.21 18.09
N ASN A 787 -4.51 34.17 17.22
CA ASN A 787 -5.91 34.42 17.58
C ASN A 787 -6.43 33.32 18.51
N VAL A 788 -6.14 32.06 18.19
CA VAL A 788 -6.48 30.90 19.04
C VAL A 788 -5.81 31.04 20.40
N LYS A 789 -4.53 31.42 20.43
CA LYS A 789 -3.79 31.66 21.68
C LYS A 789 -4.46 32.73 22.54
N ALA A 790 -4.85 33.86 21.95
CA ALA A 790 -5.50 34.94 22.68
C ALA A 790 -6.82 34.49 23.33
N VAL A 791 -7.63 33.71 22.60
CA VAL A 791 -8.86 33.12 23.14
C VAL A 791 -8.57 32.13 24.27
N ILE A 792 -7.59 31.23 24.10
CA ILE A 792 -7.19 30.26 25.13
C ILE A 792 -6.73 30.97 26.40
N ASP A 793 -5.80 31.93 26.28
CA ASP A 793 -5.26 32.68 27.41
C ASP A 793 -6.36 33.40 28.22
N GLU A 794 -7.42 33.87 27.55
CA GLU A 794 -8.55 34.53 28.20
C GLU A 794 -9.53 33.55 28.84
N LEU A 795 -9.81 32.42 28.19
CA LEU A 795 -10.68 31.38 28.73
C LEU A 795 -10.08 30.69 29.96
N GLU A 796 -8.76 30.45 29.98
CA GLU A 796 -8.06 29.81 31.10
C GLU A 796 -8.06 30.65 32.40
N LYS A 797 -8.40 31.94 32.33
CA LYS A 797 -8.62 32.78 33.52
C LYS A 797 -9.84 32.32 34.31
N ASN A 798 -10.80 31.63 33.68
CA ASN A 798 -11.94 31.04 34.37
C ASN A 798 -11.58 29.64 34.89
N GLN A 799 -11.59 29.48 36.22
CA GLN A 799 -11.24 28.22 36.88
C GLN A 799 -12.16 27.04 36.51
N ASN A 800 -13.33 27.29 35.93
CA ASN A 800 -14.26 26.26 35.48
C ASN A 800 -14.13 25.91 33.99
N VAL A 801 -13.17 26.47 33.24
CA VAL A 801 -12.93 26.14 31.83
C VAL A 801 -11.67 25.30 31.67
N ARG A 802 -11.73 24.26 30.84
CA ARG A 802 -10.57 23.41 30.52
C ARG A 802 -10.39 23.28 29.02
N ILE A 803 -9.25 23.76 28.52
CA ILE A 803 -8.88 23.61 27.12
C ILE A 803 -8.18 22.26 26.93
N VAL A 804 -8.69 21.44 26.02
CA VAL A 804 -8.20 20.07 25.79
C VAL A 804 -8.04 19.76 24.31
N THR A 805 -7.15 18.82 23.98
CA THR A 805 -6.98 18.39 22.59
C THR A 805 -8.19 17.58 22.10
N PRO A 806 -8.44 17.49 20.79
CA PRO A 806 -9.61 16.80 20.27
C PRO A 806 -9.71 15.33 20.69
N GLU A 807 -8.57 14.63 20.83
CA GLU A 807 -8.59 13.24 21.31
C GLU A 807 -9.01 13.14 22.78
N VAL A 808 -8.57 14.06 23.63
CA VAL A 808 -9.00 14.11 25.04
C VAL A 808 -10.49 14.47 25.12
N PHE A 809 -10.92 15.49 24.37
CA PHE A 809 -12.31 15.95 24.29
C PHE A 809 -13.29 14.82 23.97
N MET A 810 -13.02 14.06 22.89
CA MET A 810 -13.87 12.94 22.48
C MET A 810 -13.89 11.79 23.50
N LYS A 811 -12.79 11.56 24.22
CA LYS A 811 -12.74 10.55 25.28
C LYS A 811 -13.52 10.97 26.51
N LEU A 812 -13.46 12.25 26.89
CA LEU A 812 -14.25 12.80 27.98
C LEU A 812 -15.74 12.66 27.68
N ILE A 813 -16.17 13.04 26.47
CA ILE A 813 -17.56 12.82 26.02
C ILE A 813 -17.94 11.34 26.12
N LYS A 814 -17.12 10.45 25.55
CA LYS A 814 -17.37 9.00 25.58
C LYS A 814 -17.49 8.42 26.99
N THR A 815 -16.74 8.97 27.94
CA THR A 815 -16.65 8.44 29.30
C THR A 815 -17.71 9.01 30.22
N ASN A 816 -18.02 10.30 30.09
CA ASN A 816 -18.80 11.04 31.08
C ASN A 816 -20.25 11.28 30.62
N VAL A 817 -20.47 11.54 29.32
CA VAL A 817 -21.80 11.92 28.82
C VAL A 817 -22.73 10.71 28.84
N THR A 818 -23.82 10.84 29.60
CA THR A 818 -24.82 9.78 29.74
C THR A 818 -25.59 9.62 28.43
N HIS A 819 -25.69 8.38 27.95
CA HIS A 819 -26.45 8.03 26.74
C HIS A 819 -26.95 6.59 26.84
N GLU A 820 -28.06 6.31 26.15
CA GLU A 820 -28.74 5.00 26.15
C GLU A 820 -28.08 3.99 25.20
#